data_AF-A0A2H9ZZX6-F1
#
_entry.id   AF-A0A2H9ZZX6-F1
#
_cell.length_a   1.000
_cell.length_b   1.000
_cell.length_c   1.000
_cell.angle_alpha   90.00
_cell.angle_beta   90.00
_cell.angle_gamma   90.00
#
_symmetry.space_group_name_H-M   'P 1'
#
loop_
_entity.id
_entity.type
_entity.pdbx_description
1 polymer ?
#
loop_
_entity_poly.entity_id
_entity_poly.type
_entity_poly.pdbx_seq_one_letter_code
_entity_poly.pdbx_strand_id
1 'polypeptide(L)'
;MEEFNNAILEAGLEDAGYHGKPYTWSNSNLSERIDRDLINSCWAQQFEITAVTHLDRLCSDHAPILIDVKSNVSNGRPRFRFQNMWCTHKDLPKIVQESWEQSVDTYCPLLSLHLKMKRLKMDLSSWNKNKFGNIFENIKTLKQEVKDLEDKFDDSHKDDDRVMWNEVKAKLQFWYNCEEIFWKQKAAIKWWKEGEANTKFFHNLVKKKRKRLFVDHLMGTDGNWITTNEDLETSGVEYFGQLLSSEGCTFTDSDFAHIPNMVTDLDNNTLLSTPTLEEVKEAIFSIHKDSAPGPDGFGSGFFQYCWDIIKSDLLQAASAFLSGSHLDRAYTSSLIVLVPKSDEVSTWKDFRPISLSNVKTKFLSKILVNRLRTVISDIISPNQSGFTPGRDISDNILLAQELFHSLNKGKRGGNIALKLDMEKAYDRMEWSFVMQMLTKFGFSPIFRNIISNFISNSWFSLLINGKQTGFFKSSRGLKQGDPLSPILFILASEFLSRGLNALMTNNPAISYYSHCATNIFHLAYADDCIIFCNGAKKSIVKVLDFLNRYQTCSGQKINKEKSSFICPKSSSPSRIHHWEEITHFVHSKLPFNYLGCPIFLGNPRNNFFDPILNKIRSHIGGWEDKWLSKGAKLVLINHVLMTIPLYTFQVIPPTKAVQKAIEKLFSKFLWSGNSNKRCLSWAKWEDLCFPLDEGGLGIWSLSDMQICLPLQVMVEV
;
A
#
# COMPACT_ATOMS: atom_id res chain seq x y z
N MET A 1 14.46 12.89 -27.18
CA MET A 1 13.47 12.44 -26.17
C MET A 1 13.27 13.45 -25.04
N GLU A 2 14.33 13.99 -24.42
CA GLU A 2 14.16 14.95 -23.31
C GLU A 2 13.44 16.24 -23.73
N GLU A 3 13.75 16.79 -24.91
CA GLU A 3 13.05 17.96 -25.49
C GLU A 3 11.57 17.66 -25.82
N PHE A 4 11.28 16.49 -26.39
CA PHE A 4 9.90 16.08 -26.70
C PHE A 4 9.06 15.92 -25.42
N ASN A 5 9.62 15.30 -24.38
CA ASN A 5 8.95 15.17 -23.09
C ASN A 5 8.75 16.53 -22.42
N ASN A 6 9.70 17.45 -22.54
CA ASN A 6 9.54 18.83 -22.06
C ASN A 6 8.43 19.56 -22.82
N ALA A 7 8.31 19.39 -24.14
CA ALA A 7 7.25 19.99 -24.94
C ALA A 7 5.85 19.46 -24.57
N ILE A 8 5.71 18.15 -24.31
CA ILE A 8 4.46 17.55 -23.81
C ILE A 8 4.07 18.18 -22.47
N LEU A 9 5.03 18.30 -21.54
CA LEU A 9 4.81 18.90 -20.23
C LEU A 9 4.43 20.39 -20.33
N GLU A 10 5.12 21.15 -21.19
CA GLU A 10 4.82 22.56 -21.43
C GLU A 10 3.43 22.77 -22.06
N ALA A 11 2.97 21.83 -22.89
CA ALA A 11 1.63 21.86 -23.49
C ALA A 11 0.51 21.40 -22.53
N GLY A 12 0.84 20.89 -21.34
CA GLY A 12 -0.13 20.32 -20.40
C GLY A 12 -0.83 19.07 -20.94
N LEU A 13 -0.15 18.33 -21.80
CA LEU A 13 -0.62 17.08 -22.37
C LEU A 13 -0.10 15.89 -21.57
N GLU A 14 -0.90 14.84 -21.45
CA GLU A 14 -0.50 13.57 -20.84
C GLU A 14 -0.66 12.44 -21.86
N ASP A 15 0.29 11.51 -21.93
CA ASP A 15 0.16 10.29 -22.73
C ASP A 15 -1.00 9.47 -22.17
N ALA A 16 -1.97 9.13 -23.03
CA ALA A 16 -3.16 8.40 -22.61
C ALA A 16 -2.85 6.98 -22.12
N GLY A 17 -1.64 6.47 -22.41
CA GLY A 17 -1.24 5.08 -22.22
C GLY A 17 -1.60 4.24 -23.45
N TYR A 18 -1.35 2.93 -23.37
CA TYR A 18 -1.79 1.98 -24.40
C TYR A 18 -1.90 0.55 -23.83
N HIS A 19 -2.65 -0.27 -24.54
CA HIS A 19 -2.72 -1.72 -24.40
C HIS A 19 -2.33 -2.39 -25.72
N GLY A 20 -1.84 -3.64 -25.67
CA GLY A 20 -1.38 -4.38 -26.83
C GLY A 20 0.14 -4.34 -27.02
N LYS A 21 0.60 -4.45 -28.27
CA LYS A 21 2.04 -4.53 -28.58
C LYS A 21 2.74 -3.20 -28.24
N PRO A 22 3.95 -3.22 -27.64
CA PRO A 22 4.64 -2.01 -27.20
C PRO A 22 5.09 -1.08 -28.34
N TYR A 23 5.23 -1.62 -29.54
CA TYR A 23 5.73 -0.88 -30.71
C TYR A 23 4.60 -0.66 -31.71
N THR A 24 4.36 0.60 -32.04
CA THR A 24 3.36 0.98 -33.05
C THR A 24 3.96 0.88 -34.45
N TRP A 25 5.26 1.06 -34.61
CA TRP A 25 5.93 0.98 -35.91
C TRP A 25 7.02 -0.09 -35.95
N SER A 26 7.21 -0.73 -37.11
CA SER A 26 8.36 -1.63 -37.36
C SER A 26 8.71 -1.70 -38.83
N ASN A 27 10.01 -1.63 -39.13
CA ASN A 27 10.55 -1.89 -40.46
C ASN A 27 11.28 -3.26 -40.56
N SER A 28 10.88 -4.23 -39.73
CA SER A 28 11.50 -5.56 -39.57
C SER A 28 12.88 -5.60 -38.90
N ASN A 29 13.67 -4.52 -38.97
CA ASN A 29 14.98 -4.44 -38.31
C ASN A 29 14.94 -3.65 -37.00
N LEU A 30 14.04 -2.67 -36.91
CA LEU A 30 13.84 -1.79 -35.76
C LEU A 30 12.33 -1.70 -35.47
N SER A 31 11.97 -1.66 -34.18
CA SER A 31 10.59 -1.47 -33.73
C SER A 31 10.56 -0.35 -32.69
N GLU A 32 9.72 0.66 -32.92
CA GLU A 32 9.60 1.83 -32.06
C GLU A 32 8.14 2.21 -31.84
N ARG A 33 7.88 2.94 -30.75
CA ARG A 33 6.56 3.56 -30.45
C ARG A 33 6.61 5.02 -30.86
N ILE A 34 6.20 5.29 -32.10
CA ILE A 34 6.16 6.64 -32.67
C ILE A 34 4.75 7.23 -32.71
N ASP A 35 3.72 6.39 -32.60
CA ASP A 35 2.32 6.81 -32.57
C ASP A 35 1.85 6.84 -31.11
N ARG A 36 1.34 8.00 -30.67
CA ARG A 36 0.90 8.23 -29.29
C ARG A 36 -0.38 9.03 -29.28
N ASP A 37 -1.26 8.71 -28.34
CA ASP A 37 -2.44 9.51 -28.04
C ASP A 37 -2.13 10.40 -26.83
N LEU A 38 -2.32 11.71 -26.99
CA LEU A 38 -2.01 12.73 -25.99
C LEU A 38 -3.31 13.45 -25.59
N ILE A 39 -3.69 13.34 -24.32
CA ILE A 39 -4.94 13.91 -23.80
C ILE A 39 -4.66 15.13 -22.92
N ASN A 40 -5.58 16.08 -22.93
CA ASN A 40 -5.56 17.26 -22.05
C ASN A 40 -6.63 17.17 -20.95
N SER A 41 -6.61 18.12 -20.02
CA SER A 41 -7.57 18.17 -18.90
C SER A 41 -9.03 18.29 -19.36
N CYS A 42 -9.30 18.93 -20.50
CA CYS A 42 -10.66 19.09 -21.04
C CYS A 42 -11.21 17.76 -21.55
N TRP A 43 -10.38 16.97 -22.24
CA TRP A 43 -10.73 15.61 -22.67
C TRP A 43 -11.06 14.72 -21.47
N ALA A 44 -10.20 14.72 -20.44
CA ALA A 44 -10.43 14.01 -19.19
C ALA A 44 -11.61 14.54 -18.34
N GLN A 45 -12.14 15.73 -18.68
CA GLN A 45 -13.37 16.25 -18.11
C GLN A 45 -14.61 15.66 -18.76
N GLN A 46 -14.59 15.53 -20.09
CA GLN A 46 -15.72 15.07 -20.89
C GLN A 46 -15.85 13.54 -20.92
N PHE A 47 -14.73 12.81 -20.93
CA PHE A 47 -14.71 11.36 -20.92
C PHE A 47 -14.13 10.85 -19.59
N GLU A 48 -14.91 10.05 -18.86
CA GLU A 48 -14.45 9.51 -17.57
C GLU A 48 -13.33 8.50 -17.75
N ILE A 49 -13.35 7.74 -18.86
CA ILE A 49 -12.37 6.70 -19.18
C ILE A 49 -12.04 6.80 -20.67
N THR A 50 -10.74 6.80 -20.95
CA THR A 50 -10.16 6.70 -22.30
C THR A 50 -9.17 5.55 -22.28
N ALA A 51 -9.45 4.53 -23.07
CA ALA A 51 -8.59 3.37 -23.28
C ALA A 51 -8.04 3.41 -24.71
N VAL A 52 -6.76 3.08 -24.87
CA VAL A 52 -6.06 3.12 -26.15
C VAL A 52 -5.48 1.75 -26.41
N THR A 53 -5.75 1.17 -27.58
CA THR A 53 -5.30 -0.18 -27.94
C THR A 53 -4.54 -0.15 -29.26
N HIS A 54 -3.34 -0.73 -29.28
CA HIS A 54 -2.58 -0.98 -30.50
C HIS A 54 -3.07 -2.27 -31.15
N LEU A 55 -3.70 -2.15 -32.32
CA LEU A 55 -4.19 -3.28 -33.11
C LEU A 55 -3.06 -3.92 -33.92
N ASP A 56 -3.33 -5.11 -34.47
CA ASP A 56 -2.34 -5.86 -35.22
C ASP A 56 -1.95 -5.19 -36.54
N ARG A 57 -0.63 -5.20 -36.80
CA ARG A 57 -0.03 -4.79 -38.06
C ARG A 57 -0.26 -5.85 -39.13
N LEU A 58 -1.43 -5.81 -39.76
CA LEU A 58 -1.80 -6.75 -40.82
C LEU A 58 -1.25 -6.32 -42.19
N CYS A 59 -1.43 -5.05 -42.55
CA CYS A 59 -1.13 -4.54 -43.89
C CYS A 59 -0.23 -3.29 -43.91
N SER A 60 0.20 -2.80 -42.74
CA SER A 60 1.01 -1.57 -42.60
C SER A 60 2.18 -1.83 -41.65
N ASP A 61 3.25 -1.07 -41.85
CA ASP A 61 4.37 -0.95 -40.92
C ASP A 61 3.97 -0.22 -39.62
N HIS A 62 2.82 0.47 -39.61
CA HIS A 62 2.16 1.03 -38.44
C HIS A 62 1.02 0.16 -37.91
N ALA A 63 0.90 0.10 -36.59
CA ALA A 63 -0.20 -0.49 -35.85
C ALA A 63 -1.34 0.53 -35.75
N PRO A 64 -2.56 0.19 -36.19
CA PRO A 64 -3.72 1.06 -35.99
C PRO A 64 -3.96 1.28 -34.49
N ILE A 65 -4.28 2.52 -34.11
CA ILE A 65 -4.63 2.88 -32.73
C ILE A 65 -6.15 2.97 -32.62
N LEU A 66 -6.74 2.16 -31.74
CA LEU A 66 -8.15 2.23 -31.37
C LEU A 66 -8.29 3.00 -30.06
N ILE A 67 -9.11 4.05 -30.06
CA ILE A 67 -9.44 4.82 -28.86
C ILE A 67 -10.89 4.48 -28.47
N ASP A 68 -11.07 3.85 -27.33
CA ASP A 68 -12.39 3.61 -26.73
C ASP A 68 -12.63 4.64 -25.62
N VAL A 69 -13.77 5.31 -25.68
CA VAL A 69 -14.17 6.38 -24.77
C VAL A 69 -15.51 6.05 -24.15
N LYS A 70 -15.50 5.84 -22.83
CA LYS A 70 -16.70 5.55 -22.05
C LYS A 70 -17.15 6.81 -21.32
N SER A 71 -18.36 7.25 -21.65
CA SER A 71 -19.08 8.29 -20.91
C SER A 71 -20.12 7.63 -20.01
N ASN A 72 -20.16 8.03 -18.73
CA ASN A 72 -21.10 7.51 -17.72
C ASN A 72 -21.05 5.98 -17.55
N VAL A 73 -20.00 5.46 -16.90
CA VAL A 73 -20.04 4.05 -16.45
C VAL A 73 -21.20 3.92 -15.47
N SER A 74 -22.12 2.98 -15.76
CA SER A 74 -23.26 2.70 -14.89
C SER A 74 -22.75 2.23 -13.52
N ASN A 75 -22.69 3.18 -12.59
CA ASN A 75 -22.34 2.87 -11.21
C ASN A 75 -23.44 1.98 -10.65
N GLY A 76 -23.07 0.79 -10.17
CA GLY A 76 -24.00 -0.07 -9.43
C GLY A 76 -24.64 0.67 -8.24
N ARG A 77 -25.62 0.05 -7.58
CA ARG A 77 -26.35 0.68 -6.47
C ARG A 77 -25.36 1.30 -5.46
N PRO A 78 -25.49 2.59 -5.12
CA PRO A 78 -24.56 3.26 -4.22
C PRO A 78 -24.60 2.57 -2.85
N ARG A 79 -23.42 2.20 -2.37
CA ARG A 79 -23.26 1.59 -1.05
C ARG A 79 -23.27 2.68 0.02
N PHE A 80 -23.83 2.34 1.17
CA PHE A 80 -23.69 3.20 2.35
C PHE A 80 -22.21 3.34 2.70
N ARG A 81 -21.80 4.57 2.93
CA ARG A 81 -20.48 4.93 3.44
C ARG A 81 -20.66 6.13 4.37
N PHE A 82 -20.12 6.03 5.58
CA PHE A 82 -20.10 7.13 6.52
C PHE A 82 -19.30 8.30 5.92
N GLN A 83 -19.92 9.48 5.87
CA GLN A 83 -19.29 10.68 5.30
C GLN A 83 -18.74 11.53 6.43
N ASN A 84 -17.44 11.84 6.39
CA ASN A 84 -16.79 12.56 7.49
C ASN A 84 -17.34 13.99 7.66
N MET A 85 -17.94 14.56 6.60
CA MET A 85 -18.64 15.83 6.67
C MET A 85 -19.83 15.82 7.63
N TRP A 86 -20.42 14.66 7.92
CA TRP A 86 -21.53 14.56 8.89
C TRP A 86 -21.10 15.00 10.28
N CYS A 87 -19.82 14.85 10.62
CA CYS A 87 -19.27 15.28 11.90
C CYS A 87 -19.23 16.81 12.06
N THR A 88 -19.45 17.60 11.00
CA THR A 88 -19.55 19.06 11.12
C THR A 88 -20.94 19.51 11.60
N HIS A 89 -21.94 18.62 11.58
CA HIS A 89 -23.31 18.94 11.95
C HIS A 89 -23.59 18.61 13.42
N LYS A 90 -24.17 19.58 14.15
CA LYS A 90 -24.42 19.48 15.61
C LYS A 90 -25.39 18.37 16.01
N ASP A 91 -26.35 18.02 15.15
CA ASP A 91 -27.34 16.98 15.45
C ASP A 91 -26.82 15.53 15.36
N LEU A 92 -25.62 15.30 14.79
CA LEU A 92 -25.12 13.94 14.58
C LEU A 92 -25.03 13.13 15.89
N PRO A 93 -24.42 13.63 16.98
CA PRO A 93 -24.33 12.88 18.24
C PRO A 93 -25.70 12.49 18.79
N LYS A 94 -26.70 13.38 18.69
CA LYS A 94 -28.07 13.13 19.17
C LYS A 94 -28.71 11.98 18.41
N ILE A 95 -28.63 11.98 17.08
CA ILE A 95 -29.20 10.91 16.24
C ILE A 95 -28.51 9.58 16.51
N VAL A 96 -27.18 9.60 16.68
CA VAL A 96 -26.43 8.41 17.03
C VAL A 96 -26.89 7.87 18.39
N GLN A 97 -26.99 8.73 19.40
CA GLN A 97 -27.42 8.36 20.75
C GLN A 97 -28.84 7.77 20.77
N GLU A 98 -29.81 8.45 20.16
CA GLU A 98 -31.21 7.99 20.07
C GLU A 98 -31.35 6.64 19.36
N SER A 99 -30.53 6.39 18.33
CA SER A 99 -30.49 5.10 17.63
C SER A 99 -29.77 4.02 18.46
N TRP A 100 -28.76 4.40 19.24
CA TRP A 100 -27.90 3.46 19.97
C TRP A 100 -28.51 2.97 21.28
N GLU A 101 -29.26 3.83 21.99
CA GLU A 101 -29.93 3.53 23.26
C GLU A 101 -31.14 2.60 23.14
N GLN A 102 -31.73 2.51 21.94
CA GLN A 102 -32.81 1.55 21.68
C GLN A 102 -32.34 0.11 21.94
N SER A 103 -33.18 -0.66 22.63
CA SER A 103 -32.90 -2.06 22.95
C SER A 103 -32.70 -2.92 21.69
N VAL A 104 -32.00 -4.03 21.89
CA VAL A 104 -31.78 -5.06 20.87
C VAL A 104 -32.03 -6.41 21.53
N ASP A 105 -32.76 -7.28 20.84
CA ASP A 105 -33.16 -8.60 21.36
C ASP A 105 -32.01 -9.62 21.28
N THR A 106 -30.91 -9.38 21.99
CA THR A 106 -29.81 -10.35 22.10
C THR A 106 -28.94 -10.11 23.35
N TYR A 107 -28.49 -11.20 23.96
CA TYR A 107 -27.52 -11.19 25.05
C TYR A 107 -26.06 -11.30 24.55
N CYS A 108 -25.84 -11.55 23.25
CA CYS A 108 -24.50 -11.66 22.68
C CYS A 108 -23.94 -10.26 22.37
N PRO A 109 -22.84 -9.81 23.00
CA PRO A 109 -22.31 -8.45 22.78
C PRO A 109 -21.89 -8.17 21.34
N LEU A 110 -21.30 -9.17 20.66
CA LEU A 110 -20.90 -9.05 19.25
C LEU A 110 -22.13 -8.86 18.34
N LEU A 111 -23.19 -9.63 18.55
CA LEU A 111 -24.42 -9.50 17.77
C LEU A 111 -25.15 -8.19 18.09
N SER A 112 -25.21 -7.80 19.36
CA SER A 112 -25.79 -6.54 19.82
C SER A 112 -25.14 -5.35 19.11
N LEU A 113 -23.81 -5.25 19.14
CA LEU A 113 -23.06 -4.21 18.45
C LEU A 113 -23.37 -4.18 16.94
N HIS A 114 -23.43 -5.35 16.30
CA HIS A 114 -23.75 -5.43 14.87
C HIS A 114 -25.15 -4.90 14.56
N LEU A 115 -26.17 -5.29 15.34
CA LEU A 115 -27.56 -4.90 15.13
C LEU A 115 -27.76 -3.40 15.36
N LYS A 116 -27.14 -2.83 16.41
CA LYS A 116 -27.12 -1.38 16.64
C LYS A 116 -26.53 -0.62 15.44
N MET A 117 -25.38 -1.05 14.92
CA MET A 117 -24.77 -0.44 13.74
C MET A 117 -25.64 -0.58 12.48
N LYS A 118 -26.31 -1.73 12.31
CA LYS A 118 -27.21 -1.98 11.17
C LYS A 118 -28.40 -1.02 11.20
N ARG A 119 -29.01 -0.80 12.37
CA ARG A 119 -30.09 0.18 12.59
C ARG A 119 -29.60 1.59 12.31
N LEU A 120 -28.50 2.00 12.94
CA LEU A 120 -27.90 3.33 12.77
C LEU A 120 -27.60 3.66 11.30
N LYS A 121 -27.16 2.68 10.52
CA LYS A 121 -26.95 2.85 9.08
C LYS A 121 -28.22 3.30 8.35
N MET A 122 -29.39 2.76 8.72
CA MET A 122 -30.67 3.16 8.11
C MET A 122 -31.03 4.59 8.51
N ASP A 123 -30.88 4.91 9.80
CA ASP A 123 -31.21 6.23 10.35
C ASP A 123 -30.33 7.32 9.74
N LEU A 124 -29.02 7.10 9.66
CA LEU A 124 -28.07 8.02 9.01
C LEU A 124 -28.33 8.15 7.50
N SER A 125 -28.74 7.07 6.83
CA SER A 125 -29.08 7.13 5.40
C SER A 125 -30.32 7.99 5.15
N SER A 126 -31.33 7.89 6.02
CA SER A 126 -32.53 8.71 5.98
C SER A 126 -32.19 10.18 6.29
N TRP A 127 -31.43 10.40 7.36
CA TRP A 127 -31.01 11.74 7.79
C TRP A 127 -30.16 12.47 6.74
N ASN A 128 -29.21 11.78 6.10
CA ASN A 128 -28.40 12.38 5.04
C ASN A 128 -29.25 12.87 3.86
N LYS A 129 -30.29 12.12 3.46
CA LYS A 129 -31.21 12.55 2.40
C LYS A 129 -31.99 13.81 2.80
N ASN A 130 -32.41 13.91 4.06
CA ASN A 130 -33.25 15.01 4.54
C ASN A 130 -32.47 16.29 4.87
N LYS A 131 -31.25 16.17 5.43
CA LYS A 131 -30.46 17.33 5.89
C LYS A 131 -29.37 17.76 4.91
N PHE A 132 -28.67 16.82 4.30
CA PHE A 132 -27.55 17.14 3.40
C PHE A 132 -27.99 17.19 1.93
N GLY A 133 -28.82 16.24 1.48
CA GLY A 133 -29.29 16.19 0.11
C GLY A 133 -28.15 16.20 -0.92
N ASN A 134 -28.30 16.99 -1.98
CA ASN A 134 -27.23 17.23 -2.96
C ASN A 134 -26.42 18.48 -2.57
N ILE A 135 -25.22 18.25 -2.01
CA ILE A 135 -24.27 19.30 -1.59
C ILE A 135 -24.00 20.30 -2.72
N PHE A 136 -23.84 19.82 -3.96
CA PHE A 136 -23.44 20.65 -5.09
C PHE A 136 -24.56 21.59 -5.53
N GLU A 137 -25.80 21.12 -5.47
CA GLU A 137 -26.98 21.96 -5.73
C GLU A 137 -27.15 23.00 -4.63
N ASN A 138 -27.00 22.62 -3.36
CA ASN A 138 -27.11 23.56 -2.24
C ASN A 138 -26.07 24.69 -2.35
N ILE A 139 -24.83 24.38 -2.71
CA ILE A 139 -23.78 25.39 -2.94
C ILE A 139 -24.16 26.30 -4.11
N LYS A 140 -24.70 25.76 -5.21
CA LYS A 140 -25.10 26.56 -6.37
C LYS A 140 -26.24 27.52 -6.02
N THR A 141 -27.26 27.04 -5.28
CA THR A 141 -28.40 27.85 -4.85
C THR A 141 -27.98 28.95 -3.88
N LEU A 142 -27.19 28.61 -2.85
CA LEU A 142 -26.71 29.58 -1.87
C LEU A 142 -25.76 30.62 -2.48
N LYS A 143 -24.95 30.25 -3.47
CA LYS A 143 -24.13 31.22 -4.22
C LYS A 143 -24.98 32.28 -4.90
N GLN A 144 -26.09 31.86 -5.53
CA GLN A 144 -27.01 32.78 -6.17
C GLN A 144 -27.69 33.67 -5.13
N GLU A 145 -28.16 33.09 -4.02
CA GLU A 145 -28.81 33.83 -2.94
C GLU A 145 -27.87 34.85 -2.27
N VAL A 146 -26.59 34.51 -2.04
CA VAL A 146 -25.60 35.47 -1.54
C VAL A 146 -25.46 36.64 -2.50
N LYS A 147 -25.40 36.38 -3.80
CA LYS A 147 -25.29 37.43 -4.82
C LYS A 147 -26.53 38.33 -4.83
N ASP A 148 -27.72 37.73 -4.82
CA ASP A 148 -28.99 38.48 -4.84
C ASP A 148 -29.16 39.34 -3.57
N LEU A 149 -28.65 38.90 -2.41
CA LEU A 149 -28.65 39.66 -1.16
C LEU A 149 -27.55 40.73 -1.10
N GLU A 150 -26.40 40.48 -1.72
CA GLU A 150 -25.32 41.45 -1.88
C GLU A 150 -25.81 42.63 -2.75
N ASP A 151 -26.41 42.33 -3.90
CA ASP A 151 -27.00 43.34 -4.80
C ASP A 151 -28.08 44.16 -4.07
N LYS A 152 -28.94 43.52 -3.27
CA LYS A 152 -29.96 44.21 -2.45
C LYS A 152 -29.37 45.08 -1.35
N PHE A 153 -28.31 44.64 -0.70
CA PHE A 153 -27.65 45.42 0.36
C PHE A 153 -26.91 46.63 -0.22
N ASP A 154 -26.32 46.48 -1.40
CA ASP A 154 -25.69 47.58 -2.13
C ASP A 154 -26.73 48.64 -2.55
N ASP A 155 -27.96 48.22 -2.85
CA ASP A 155 -29.07 49.14 -3.16
C ASP A 155 -29.72 49.78 -1.91
N SER A 156 -29.88 49.02 -0.82
CA SER A 156 -30.69 49.46 0.35
C SER A 156 -29.87 50.06 1.50
N HIS A 157 -28.63 49.59 1.69
CA HIS A 157 -27.75 49.85 2.84
C HIS A 157 -28.40 49.68 4.23
N LYS A 158 -29.40 48.81 4.37
CA LYS A 158 -30.04 48.52 5.66
C LYS A 158 -29.27 47.48 6.47
N ASP A 159 -29.24 47.66 7.79
CA ASP A 159 -28.59 46.70 8.70
C ASP A 159 -29.26 45.31 8.70
N ASP A 160 -30.58 45.24 8.53
CA ASP A 160 -31.30 43.96 8.44
C ASP A 160 -30.85 43.13 7.21
N ASP A 161 -30.65 43.79 6.08
CA ASP A 161 -30.18 43.15 4.84
C ASP A 161 -28.71 42.67 4.99
N ARG A 162 -27.89 43.43 5.75
CA ARG A 162 -26.52 43.04 6.10
C ARG A 162 -26.46 41.79 6.98
N VAL A 163 -27.37 41.68 7.96
CA VAL A 163 -27.46 40.50 8.84
C VAL A 163 -27.83 39.28 8.01
N MET A 164 -28.86 39.38 7.17
CA MET A 164 -29.29 38.30 6.28
C MET A 164 -28.18 37.88 5.32
N TRP A 165 -27.48 38.83 4.70
CA TRP A 165 -26.34 38.53 3.82
C TRP A 165 -25.22 37.77 4.55
N ASN A 166 -24.84 38.21 5.75
CA ASN A 166 -23.82 37.54 6.55
C ASN A 166 -24.23 36.13 6.98
N GLU A 167 -25.51 35.91 7.31
CA GLU A 167 -26.02 34.58 7.65
C GLU A 167 -25.95 33.60 6.47
N VAL A 168 -26.40 34.03 5.27
CA VAL A 168 -26.36 33.20 4.07
C VAL A 168 -24.90 32.96 3.65
N LYS A 169 -24.03 33.95 3.79
CA LYS A 169 -22.59 33.82 3.56
C LYS A 169 -21.93 32.81 4.52
N ALA A 170 -22.29 32.83 5.80
CA ALA A 170 -21.83 31.85 6.77
C ALA A 170 -22.33 30.42 6.45
N LYS A 171 -23.60 30.29 6.01
CA LYS A 171 -24.14 29.02 5.51
C LYS A 171 -23.35 28.53 4.29
N LEU A 172 -23.07 29.40 3.32
CA LEU A 172 -22.28 29.06 2.15
C LEU A 172 -20.87 28.58 2.54
N GLN A 173 -20.21 29.24 3.50
CA GLN A 173 -18.90 28.82 4.00
C GLN A 173 -18.95 27.42 4.64
N PHE A 174 -20.00 27.11 5.40
CA PHE A 174 -20.22 25.78 5.96
C PHE A 174 -20.32 24.72 4.85
N TRP A 175 -21.07 25.00 3.78
CA TRP A 175 -21.22 24.05 2.66
C TRP A 175 -19.93 23.85 1.86
N TYR A 176 -19.11 24.89 1.68
CA TYR A 176 -17.78 24.73 1.08
C TYR A 176 -16.88 23.82 1.90
N ASN A 177 -16.89 23.96 3.23
CA ASN A 177 -16.15 23.06 4.12
C ASN A 177 -16.65 21.61 3.98
N CYS A 178 -17.96 21.40 3.89
CA CYS A 178 -18.53 20.07 3.63
C CYS A 178 -18.07 19.49 2.28
N GLU A 179 -18.07 20.29 1.22
CA GLU A 179 -17.57 19.87 -0.11
C GLU A 179 -16.08 19.50 -0.06
N GLU A 180 -15.26 20.30 0.62
CA GLU A 180 -13.83 20.02 0.79
C GLU A 180 -13.61 18.70 1.52
N ILE A 181 -14.28 18.49 2.66
CA ILE A 181 -14.19 17.25 3.44
C ILE A 181 -14.64 16.05 2.59
N PHE A 182 -15.71 16.20 1.82
CA PHE A 182 -16.23 15.15 0.94
C PHE A 182 -15.21 14.74 -0.13
N TRP A 183 -14.61 15.71 -0.83
CA TRP A 183 -13.60 15.43 -1.84
C TRP A 183 -12.30 14.92 -1.25
N LYS A 184 -11.87 15.45 -0.10
CA LYS A 184 -10.71 14.95 0.65
C LYS A 184 -10.88 13.48 1.04
N GLN A 185 -12.04 13.10 1.57
CA GLN A 185 -12.35 11.72 1.94
C GLN A 185 -12.38 10.79 0.72
N LYS A 186 -12.92 11.25 -0.43
CA LYS A 186 -12.90 10.49 -1.69
C LYS A 186 -11.51 10.36 -2.29
N ALA A 187 -10.71 11.42 -2.22
CA ALA A 187 -9.34 11.47 -2.72
C ALA A 187 -8.39 10.67 -1.83
N ALA A 188 -8.72 10.43 -0.56
CA ALA A 188 -7.92 9.71 0.42
C ALA A 188 -6.49 10.26 0.56
N ILE A 189 -6.35 11.59 0.67
CA ILE A 189 -5.08 12.30 0.85
C ILE A 189 -4.78 12.49 2.33
N LYS A 190 -3.57 12.12 2.77
CA LYS A 190 -3.16 12.13 4.20
C LYS A 190 -2.32 13.34 4.62
N TRP A 191 -1.63 14.01 3.69
CA TRP A 191 -0.60 15.03 4.00
C TRP A 191 -1.07 16.48 3.81
N TRP A 192 -2.36 16.71 3.52
CA TRP A 192 -2.90 18.05 3.32
C TRP A 192 -3.19 18.71 4.68
N LYS A 193 -2.42 19.76 5.02
CA LYS A 193 -2.70 20.64 6.17
C LYS A 193 -3.86 21.56 5.82
N GLU A 194 -4.78 21.73 6.77
CA GLU A 194 -5.97 22.58 6.62
C GLU A 194 -5.54 24.04 6.38
N GLY A 195 -6.01 24.66 5.29
CA GLY A 195 -5.62 26.04 4.95
C GLY A 195 -6.03 26.53 3.56
N GLU A 196 -6.07 25.69 2.54
CA GLU A 196 -6.47 26.09 1.17
C GLU A 196 -7.51 25.13 0.54
N ALA A 197 -8.66 25.69 0.14
CA ALA A 197 -9.80 24.96 -0.43
C ALA A 197 -9.62 24.70 -1.94
N ASN A 198 -8.76 23.76 -2.33
CA ASN A 198 -8.56 23.38 -3.74
C ASN A 198 -9.36 22.12 -4.12
N THR A 199 -10.69 22.24 -4.18
CA THR A 199 -11.61 21.13 -4.55
C THR A 199 -11.30 20.55 -5.94
N LYS A 200 -10.82 21.40 -6.85
CA LYS A 200 -10.40 21.03 -8.22
C LYS A 200 -9.21 20.06 -8.23
N PHE A 201 -8.20 20.30 -7.41
CA PHE A 201 -7.07 19.39 -7.25
C PHE A 201 -7.51 17.99 -6.80
N PHE A 202 -8.35 17.91 -5.77
CA PHE A 202 -8.87 16.63 -5.26
C PHE A 202 -9.69 15.90 -6.33
N HIS A 203 -10.51 16.63 -7.09
CA HIS A 203 -11.33 16.07 -8.16
C HIS A 203 -10.46 15.41 -9.25
N ASN A 204 -9.42 16.09 -9.72
CA ASN A 204 -8.49 15.54 -10.72
C ASN A 204 -7.76 14.30 -10.19
N LEU A 205 -7.37 14.30 -8.90
CA LEU A 205 -6.71 13.15 -8.29
C LEU A 205 -7.64 11.94 -8.18
N VAL A 206 -8.92 12.15 -7.85
CA VAL A 206 -9.93 11.08 -7.86
C VAL A 206 -10.11 10.51 -9.27
N LYS A 207 -10.12 11.36 -10.31
CA LYS A 207 -10.22 10.92 -11.70
C LYS A 207 -9.03 10.07 -12.14
N LYS A 208 -7.80 10.54 -11.88
CA LYS A 208 -6.57 9.77 -12.15
C LYS A 208 -6.60 8.40 -11.44
N LYS A 209 -7.06 8.34 -10.18
CA LYS A 209 -7.24 7.07 -9.45
C LYS A 209 -8.29 6.17 -10.07
N ARG A 210 -9.44 6.71 -10.50
CA ARG A 210 -10.50 5.92 -11.16
C ARG A 210 -9.99 5.33 -12.47
N LYS A 211 -9.32 6.11 -13.32
CA LYS A 211 -8.71 5.63 -14.56
C LYS A 211 -7.75 4.47 -14.29
N ARG A 212 -6.86 4.62 -13.29
CA ARG A 212 -5.90 3.58 -12.92
C ARG A 212 -6.54 2.30 -12.36
N LEU A 213 -7.65 2.41 -11.63
CA LEU A 213 -8.32 1.26 -11.00
C LEU A 213 -9.35 0.60 -11.92
N PHE A 214 -9.71 1.24 -13.04
CA PHE A 214 -10.66 0.70 -13.97
C PHE A 214 -10.04 -0.46 -14.75
N VAL A 215 -10.75 -1.59 -14.76
CA VAL A 215 -10.36 -2.78 -15.50
C VAL A 215 -11.19 -2.80 -16.78
N ASP A 216 -10.56 -2.49 -17.90
CA ASP A 216 -11.25 -2.44 -19.20
C ASP A 216 -11.31 -3.83 -19.85
N HIS A 217 -10.18 -4.51 -19.94
CA HIS A 217 -10.06 -5.84 -20.50
C HIS A 217 -8.91 -6.61 -19.85
N LEU A 218 -8.99 -7.94 -19.83
CA LEU A 218 -7.94 -8.82 -19.30
C LEU A 218 -7.80 -10.07 -20.17
N MET A 219 -6.61 -10.64 -20.21
CA MET A 219 -6.38 -11.91 -20.88
C MET A 219 -6.79 -13.07 -19.98
N GLY A 220 -7.73 -13.89 -20.47
CA GLY A 220 -8.19 -15.12 -19.85
C GLY A 220 -7.12 -16.21 -19.83
N THR A 221 -7.40 -17.30 -19.11
CA THR A 221 -6.50 -18.46 -19.02
C THR A 221 -6.37 -19.25 -20.31
N ASP A 222 -7.35 -19.10 -21.21
CA ASP A 222 -7.41 -19.65 -22.57
C ASP A 222 -6.66 -18.80 -23.61
N GLY A 223 -6.11 -17.65 -23.19
CA GLY A 223 -5.42 -16.70 -24.08
C GLY A 223 -6.36 -15.72 -24.78
N ASN A 224 -7.67 -15.78 -24.54
CA ASN A 224 -8.65 -14.85 -25.13
C ASN A 224 -8.80 -13.58 -24.28
N TRP A 225 -9.10 -12.45 -24.93
CA TRP A 225 -9.36 -11.20 -24.22
C TRP A 225 -10.80 -11.15 -23.71
N ILE A 226 -10.93 -10.98 -22.40
CA ILE A 226 -12.20 -10.75 -21.70
C ILE A 226 -12.43 -9.24 -21.68
N THR A 227 -13.48 -8.78 -22.36
CA THR A 227 -13.79 -7.35 -22.55
C THR A 227 -15.14 -6.94 -21.95
N THR A 228 -16.02 -7.90 -21.66
CA THR A 228 -17.32 -7.60 -21.06
C THR A 228 -17.20 -7.51 -19.54
N ASN A 229 -17.95 -6.59 -18.92
CA ASN A 229 -17.95 -6.44 -17.47
C ASN A 229 -18.44 -7.71 -16.75
N GLU A 230 -19.41 -8.43 -17.31
CA GLU A 230 -19.96 -9.66 -16.70
C GLU A 230 -18.97 -10.82 -16.73
N ASP A 231 -18.23 -10.99 -17.82
CA ASP A 231 -17.20 -12.02 -17.92
C ASP A 231 -15.99 -11.68 -17.05
N LEU A 232 -15.60 -10.40 -16.96
CA LEU A 232 -14.56 -9.92 -16.04
C LEU A 232 -14.95 -10.22 -14.59
N GLU A 233 -16.20 -9.94 -14.24
CA GLU A 233 -16.77 -10.22 -12.92
C GLU A 233 -16.70 -11.72 -12.58
N THR A 234 -17.11 -12.59 -13.50
CA THR A 234 -17.13 -14.05 -13.30
C THR A 234 -15.72 -14.62 -13.23
N SER A 235 -14.87 -14.26 -14.19
CA SER A 235 -13.45 -14.68 -14.23
C SER A 235 -12.68 -14.25 -12.98
N GLY A 236 -12.94 -13.04 -12.48
CA GLY A 236 -12.32 -12.57 -11.24
C GLY A 236 -12.73 -13.42 -10.04
N VAL A 237 -14.04 -13.71 -9.88
CA VAL A 237 -14.54 -14.53 -8.77
C VAL A 237 -13.95 -15.94 -8.80
N GLU A 238 -13.87 -16.55 -9.98
CA GLU A 238 -13.26 -17.88 -10.15
C GLU A 238 -11.77 -17.87 -9.80
N TYR A 239 -11.00 -16.92 -10.36
CA TYR A 239 -9.56 -16.82 -10.11
C TYR A 239 -9.23 -16.61 -8.62
N PHE A 240 -9.87 -15.65 -7.95
CA PHE A 240 -9.59 -15.37 -6.54
C PHE A 240 -10.20 -16.43 -5.60
N GLY A 241 -11.32 -17.05 -6.00
CA GLY A 241 -11.89 -18.20 -5.30
C GLY A 241 -10.93 -19.38 -5.31
N GLN A 242 -10.33 -19.71 -6.45
CA GLN A 242 -9.33 -20.77 -6.55
C GLN A 242 -8.03 -20.42 -5.82
N LEU A 243 -7.54 -19.18 -5.95
CA LEU A 243 -6.32 -18.74 -5.26
C LEU A 243 -6.42 -18.92 -3.74
N LEU A 244 -7.57 -18.57 -3.15
CA LEU A 244 -7.84 -18.65 -1.72
C LEU A 244 -8.42 -19.99 -1.25
N SER A 245 -8.43 -20.99 -2.14
CA SER A 245 -8.78 -22.36 -1.81
C SER A 245 -7.54 -23.17 -1.42
N SER A 246 -7.62 -23.89 -0.30
CA SER A 246 -6.56 -24.75 0.20
C SER A 246 -6.20 -25.83 -0.81
N GLU A 247 -4.89 -26.03 -1.01
CA GLU A 247 -4.35 -27.14 -1.79
C GLU A 247 -3.90 -28.29 -0.86
N GLY A 248 -4.07 -28.12 0.45
CA GLY A 248 -3.54 -29.00 1.49
C GLY A 248 -2.05 -28.77 1.74
N CYS A 249 -1.58 -29.24 2.90
CA CYS A 249 -0.18 -29.22 3.28
C CYS A 249 0.21 -30.58 3.87
N THR A 250 1.47 -30.98 3.71
CA THR A 250 1.98 -32.21 4.32
C THR A 250 3.21 -31.91 5.16
N PHE A 251 3.11 -32.15 6.46
CA PHE A 251 4.20 -31.98 7.41
C PHE A 251 4.14 -33.06 8.49
N THR A 252 5.30 -33.38 9.07
CA THR A 252 5.46 -34.28 10.20
C THR A 252 6.04 -33.51 11.38
N ASP A 253 5.93 -34.06 12.59
CA ASP A 253 6.49 -33.41 13.78
C ASP A 253 8.01 -33.17 13.70
N SER A 254 8.73 -34.02 12.97
CA SER A 254 10.18 -33.89 12.75
C SER A 254 10.56 -32.64 11.96
N ASP A 255 9.69 -32.13 11.08
CA ASP A 255 9.97 -30.90 10.32
C ASP A 255 10.08 -29.68 11.24
N PHE A 256 9.41 -29.72 12.38
CA PHE A 256 9.39 -28.64 13.36
C PHE A 256 10.40 -28.84 14.50
N ALA A 257 11.32 -29.81 14.39
CA ALA A 257 12.29 -30.11 15.44
C ALA A 257 13.19 -28.91 15.81
N HIS A 258 13.33 -27.94 14.91
CA HIS A 258 14.14 -26.73 15.09
C HIS A 258 13.35 -25.54 15.67
N ILE A 259 12.05 -25.72 15.95
CA ILE A 259 11.18 -24.69 16.51
C ILE A 259 11.05 -24.91 18.01
N PRO A 260 11.65 -24.03 18.84
CA PRO A 260 11.55 -24.14 20.28
C PRO A 260 10.19 -23.65 20.79
N ASN A 261 9.81 -24.13 21.96
CA ASN A 261 8.75 -23.54 22.76
C ASN A 261 9.32 -22.30 23.46
N MET A 262 8.77 -21.11 23.17
CA MET A 262 9.28 -19.82 23.64
C MET A 262 8.23 -19.00 24.39
N VAL A 263 6.94 -19.25 24.16
CA VAL A 263 5.84 -18.53 24.81
C VAL A 263 5.56 -19.19 26.15
N THR A 264 5.77 -18.43 27.22
CA THR A 264 5.59 -18.92 28.59
C THR A 264 4.11 -18.92 29.00
N ASP A 265 3.79 -19.57 30.12
CA ASP A 265 2.44 -19.49 30.70
C ASP A 265 2.09 -18.06 31.15
N LEU A 266 3.08 -17.29 31.59
CA LEU A 266 2.89 -15.87 31.93
C LEU A 266 2.48 -15.06 30.68
N ASP A 267 3.17 -15.27 29.57
CA ASP A 267 2.83 -14.64 28.29
C ASP A 267 1.41 -15.01 27.86
N ASN A 268 1.06 -16.29 27.91
CA ASN A 268 -0.27 -16.76 27.58
C ASN A 268 -1.36 -16.11 28.46
N ASN A 269 -1.12 -15.94 29.75
CA ASN A 269 -2.04 -15.25 30.65
C ASN A 269 -2.20 -13.77 30.28
N THR A 270 -1.12 -13.08 29.93
CA THR A 270 -1.16 -11.69 29.46
C THR A 270 -1.91 -11.58 28.14
N LEU A 271 -1.66 -12.48 27.17
CA LEU A 271 -2.34 -12.51 25.88
C LEU A 271 -3.86 -12.72 26.01
N LEU A 272 -4.31 -13.46 27.03
CA LEU A 272 -5.73 -13.80 27.27
C LEU A 272 -6.42 -12.93 28.33
N SER A 273 -5.72 -11.97 28.92
CA SER A 273 -6.27 -11.06 29.93
C SER A 273 -7.52 -10.32 29.44
N THR A 274 -8.41 -9.93 30.36
CA THR A 274 -9.60 -9.13 30.00
C THR A 274 -9.17 -7.78 29.42
N PRO A 275 -9.73 -7.33 28.29
CA PRO A 275 -9.32 -6.07 27.68
C PRO A 275 -9.78 -4.87 28.52
N THR A 276 -8.98 -3.82 28.53
CA THR A 276 -9.32 -2.56 29.20
C THR A 276 -9.96 -1.57 28.23
N LEU A 277 -10.64 -0.55 28.75
CA LEU A 277 -11.23 0.50 27.92
C LEU A 277 -10.14 1.29 27.17
N GLU A 278 -9.00 1.51 27.82
CA GLU A 278 -7.83 2.18 27.25
C GLU A 278 -7.24 1.39 26.10
N GLU A 279 -7.12 0.06 26.24
CA GLU A 279 -6.63 -0.83 25.18
C GLU A 279 -7.54 -0.78 23.94
N VAL A 280 -8.86 -0.81 24.15
CA VAL A 280 -9.84 -0.69 23.07
C VAL A 280 -9.76 0.70 22.41
N LYS A 281 -9.59 1.75 23.21
CA LYS A 281 -9.43 3.12 22.71
C LYS A 281 -8.18 3.23 21.84
N GLU A 282 -7.05 2.76 22.33
CA GLU A 282 -5.78 2.78 21.59
C GLU A 282 -5.90 2.01 20.26
N ALA A 283 -6.52 0.82 20.29
CA ALA A 283 -6.75 0.02 19.10
C ALA A 283 -7.54 0.78 18.02
N ILE A 284 -8.60 1.52 18.40
CA ILE A 284 -9.42 2.30 17.46
C ILE A 284 -8.73 3.59 17.01
N PHE A 285 -8.09 4.32 17.92
CA PHE A 285 -7.46 5.61 17.63
C PHE A 285 -6.16 5.44 16.84
N SER A 286 -5.52 4.27 16.90
CA SER A 286 -4.39 3.94 16.03
C SER A 286 -4.77 3.76 14.55
N ILE A 287 -6.05 3.57 14.24
CA ILE A 287 -6.54 3.44 12.86
C ILE A 287 -6.80 4.85 12.30
N HIS A 288 -6.05 5.24 11.26
CA HIS A 288 -6.19 6.58 10.65
C HIS A 288 -7.65 6.92 10.30
N LYS A 289 -8.15 8.10 10.72
CA LYS A 289 -9.56 8.53 10.61
C LYS A 289 -10.17 8.40 9.20
N ASP A 290 -9.38 8.71 8.17
CA ASP A 290 -9.79 8.68 6.76
C ASP A 290 -9.55 7.33 6.08
N SER A 291 -9.32 6.26 6.85
CA SER A 291 -9.15 4.91 6.29
C SER A 291 -10.42 4.44 5.57
N ALA A 292 -10.24 3.66 4.50
CA ALA A 292 -11.36 3.13 3.74
C ALA A 292 -12.14 2.09 4.57
N PRO A 293 -13.48 2.21 4.64
CA PRO A 293 -14.31 1.27 5.39
C PRO A 293 -14.46 -0.08 4.68
N GLY A 294 -14.89 -1.08 5.44
CA GLY A 294 -15.30 -2.38 4.91
C GLY A 294 -16.73 -2.38 4.36
N PRO A 295 -17.32 -3.58 4.13
CA PRO A 295 -18.67 -3.73 3.59
C PRO A 295 -19.79 -3.03 4.38
N ASP A 296 -19.62 -2.82 5.69
CA ASP A 296 -20.63 -2.15 6.51
C ASP A 296 -20.71 -0.62 6.29
N GLY A 297 -19.67 -0.04 5.69
CA GLY A 297 -19.59 1.38 5.34
C GLY A 297 -19.12 2.31 6.47
N PHE A 298 -18.85 1.81 7.68
CA PHE A 298 -18.40 2.64 8.80
C PHE A 298 -16.87 2.74 8.81
N GLY A 299 -16.34 3.97 8.69
CA GLY A 299 -14.91 4.26 8.79
C GLY A 299 -14.47 4.52 10.23
N SER A 300 -13.16 4.53 10.50
CA SER A 300 -12.62 4.79 11.85
C SER A 300 -12.98 6.18 12.37
N GLY A 301 -13.15 7.17 11.48
CA GLY A 301 -13.64 8.50 11.85
C GLY A 301 -14.97 8.49 12.61
N PHE A 302 -15.89 7.57 12.29
CA PHE A 302 -17.13 7.39 13.05
C PHE A 302 -16.84 6.91 14.48
N PHE A 303 -16.01 5.87 14.63
CA PHE A 303 -15.70 5.29 15.94
C PHE A 303 -14.95 6.27 16.85
N GLN A 304 -14.07 7.09 16.28
CA GLN A 304 -13.34 8.11 17.02
C GLN A 304 -14.24 9.27 17.44
N TYR A 305 -15.12 9.74 16.54
CA TYR A 305 -16.03 10.85 16.83
C TYR A 305 -17.13 10.47 17.83
N CYS A 306 -17.73 9.28 17.70
CA CYS A 306 -18.82 8.81 18.55
C CYS A 306 -18.33 7.97 19.75
N TRP A 307 -17.04 8.01 20.08
CA TRP A 307 -16.42 7.15 21.09
C TRP A 307 -17.20 7.12 22.42
N ASP A 308 -17.60 8.29 22.93
CA ASP A 308 -18.28 8.38 24.22
C ASP A 308 -19.65 7.68 24.27
N ILE A 309 -20.30 7.52 23.12
CA ILE A 309 -21.59 6.83 23.00
C ILE A 309 -21.39 5.30 22.91
N ILE A 310 -20.37 4.86 22.16
CA ILE A 310 -20.24 3.45 21.74
C ILE A 310 -19.22 2.63 22.54
N LYS A 311 -18.39 3.29 23.37
CA LYS A 311 -17.22 2.66 24.05
C LYS A 311 -17.57 1.43 24.90
N SER A 312 -18.73 1.41 25.55
CA SER A 312 -19.17 0.30 26.39
C SER A 312 -19.47 -0.95 25.56
N ASP A 313 -20.22 -0.83 24.46
CA ASP A 313 -20.52 -1.95 23.56
C ASP A 313 -19.25 -2.50 22.89
N LEU A 314 -18.29 -1.63 22.56
CA LEU A 314 -16.99 -2.04 22.00
C LEU A 314 -16.16 -2.87 22.99
N LEU A 315 -16.13 -2.46 24.26
CA LEU A 315 -15.45 -3.19 25.32
C LEU A 315 -16.08 -4.57 25.56
N GLN A 316 -17.41 -4.64 25.59
CA GLN A 316 -18.12 -5.91 25.74
C GLN A 316 -17.90 -6.83 24.53
N ALA A 317 -17.91 -6.28 23.31
CA ALA A 317 -17.60 -7.03 22.10
C ALA A 317 -16.15 -7.59 22.11
N ALA A 318 -15.17 -6.78 22.53
CA ALA A 318 -13.78 -7.22 22.67
C ALA A 318 -13.63 -8.34 23.72
N SER A 319 -14.29 -8.18 24.86
CA SER A 319 -14.28 -9.17 25.95
C SER A 319 -14.90 -10.50 25.51
N ALA A 320 -16.05 -10.45 24.82
CA ALA A 320 -16.69 -11.63 24.26
C ALA A 320 -15.81 -12.34 23.23
N PHE A 321 -15.15 -11.58 22.34
CA PHE A 321 -14.22 -12.11 21.36
C PHE A 321 -13.02 -12.81 22.00
N LEU A 322 -12.36 -12.18 22.97
CA LEU A 322 -11.22 -12.77 23.69
C LEU A 322 -11.61 -13.95 24.58
N SER A 323 -12.88 -14.04 24.98
CA SER A 323 -13.44 -15.21 25.67
C SER A 323 -13.73 -16.39 24.72
N GLY A 324 -13.44 -16.25 23.42
CA GLY A 324 -13.60 -17.32 22.42
C GLY A 324 -14.96 -17.33 21.70
N SER A 325 -15.75 -16.26 21.81
CA SER A 325 -17.02 -16.16 21.06
C SER A 325 -16.77 -16.16 19.55
N HIS A 326 -17.60 -16.89 18.80
CA HIS A 326 -17.49 -16.94 17.34
C HIS A 326 -17.88 -15.60 16.69
N LEU A 327 -17.13 -15.24 15.64
CA LEU A 327 -17.44 -14.07 14.82
C LEU A 327 -18.39 -14.46 13.69
N ASP A 328 -19.55 -13.83 13.65
CA ASP A 328 -20.51 -14.00 12.55
C ASP A 328 -19.99 -13.44 11.23
N ARG A 329 -20.63 -13.85 10.12
CA ARG A 329 -20.35 -13.34 8.77
C ARG A 329 -20.41 -11.80 8.68
N ALA A 330 -21.20 -11.16 9.53
CA ALA A 330 -21.29 -9.71 9.61
C ALA A 330 -19.98 -9.03 10.05
N TYR A 331 -19.11 -9.74 10.77
CA TYR A 331 -17.77 -9.29 11.14
C TYR A 331 -16.73 -9.73 10.12
N THR A 332 -16.84 -10.97 9.63
CA THR A 332 -15.76 -11.59 8.87
C THR A 332 -15.81 -11.33 7.37
N SER A 333 -16.91 -10.77 6.86
CA SER A 333 -17.02 -10.33 5.47
C SER A 333 -16.08 -9.16 5.16
N SER A 334 -15.35 -9.26 4.06
CA SER A 334 -14.40 -8.25 3.58
C SER A 334 -14.59 -7.99 2.08
N LEU A 335 -14.20 -6.81 1.62
CA LEU A 335 -14.21 -6.46 0.19
C LEU A 335 -12.78 -6.53 -0.36
N ILE A 336 -12.57 -7.33 -1.41
CA ILE A 336 -11.29 -7.35 -2.13
C ILE A 336 -11.30 -6.22 -3.16
N VAL A 337 -10.39 -5.27 -2.99
CA VAL A 337 -10.11 -4.19 -3.93
C VAL A 337 -8.83 -4.48 -4.67
N LEU A 338 -8.88 -4.43 -6.00
CA LEU A 338 -7.77 -4.75 -6.86
C LEU A 338 -6.91 -3.51 -7.11
N VAL A 339 -5.63 -3.59 -6.75
CA VAL A 339 -4.67 -2.51 -6.97
C VAL A 339 -3.62 -2.97 -7.99
N PRO A 340 -3.48 -2.30 -9.15
CA PRO A 340 -2.45 -2.62 -10.14
C PRO A 340 -1.03 -2.57 -9.57
N LYS A 341 -0.20 -3.60 -9.86
CA LYS A 341 1.22 -3.64 -9.50
C LYS A 341 2.07 -2.71 -10.38
N SER A 342 1.68 -2.57 -11.64
CA SER A 342 2.31 -1.77 -12.70
C SER A 342 1.24 -0.98 -13.46
N ASP A 343 1.67 -0.06 -14.32
CA ASP A 343 0.77 0.70 -15.19
C ASP A 343 0.22 -0.16 -16.33
N GLU A 344 1.02 -1.10 -16.84
CA GLU A 344 0.58 -2.14 -17.76
C GLU A 344 0.05 -3.34 -16.97
N VAL A 345 -1.21 -3.69 -17.20
CA VAL A 345 -1.89 -4.83 -16.59
C VAL A 345 -2.53 -5.67 -17.67
N SER A 346 -2.21 -6.97 -17.71
CA SER A 346 -2.77 -7.90 -18.70
C SER A 346 -3.51 -9.06 -18.06
N THR A 347 -3.17 -9.45 -16.82
CA THR A 347 -3.77 -10.61 -16.14
C THR A 347 -4.14 -10.32 -14.69
N TRP A 348 -4.99 -11.18 -14.09
CA TRP A 348 -5.32 -11.10 -12.66
C TRP A 348 -4.10 -11.22 -11.73
N LYS A 349 -2.99 -11.81 -12.19
CA LYS A 349 -1.73 -11.92 -11.44
C LYS A 349 -1.09 -10.56 -11.17
N ASP A 350 -1.37 -9.57 -12.01
CA ASP A 350 -0.80 -8.22 -11.97
C ASP A 350 -1.51 -7.31 -10.98
N PHE A 351 -2.59 -7.77 -10.36
CA PHE A 351 -3.25 -7.06 -9.26
C PHE A 351 -2.76 -7.56 -7.89
N ARG A 352 -2.73 -6.63 -6.92
CA ARG A 352 -2.67 -6.92 -5.49
C ARG A 352 -4.11 -6.92 -4.93
N PRO A 353 -4.58 -8.04 -4.36
CA PRO A 353 -5.91 -8.10 -3.74
C PRO A 353 -5.87 -7.51 -2.32
N ILE A 354 -6.28 -6.24 -2.16
CA ILE A 354 -6.35 -5.61 -0.84
C ILE A 354 -7.71 -5.89 -0.19
N SER A 355 -7.71 -6.55 0.96
CA SER A 355 -8.89 -6.86 1.75
C SER A 355 -9.29 -5.68 2.64
N LEU A 356 -10.42 -5.05 2.32
CA LEU A 356 -11.07 -4.04 3.16
C LEU A 356 -12.01 -4.73 4.15
N SER A 357 -11.49 -5.03 5.34
CA SER A 357 -12.29 -5.52 6.48
C SER A 357 -12.99 -4.38 7.21
N ASN A 358 -14.12 -4.71 7.87
CA ASN A 358 -14.87 -3.76 8.69
C ASN A 358 -14.01 -3.25 9.86
N VAL A 359 -14.19 -1.98 10.24
CA VAL A 359 -13.42 -1.38 11.35
C VAL A 359 -13.72 -2.08 12.67
N LYS A 360 -14.98 -2.50 12.90
CA LYS A 360 -15.40 -3.33 14.03
C LYS A 360 -14.69 -4.71 14.10
N THR A 361 -14.06 -5.15 13.03
CA THR A 361 -13.22 -6.38 13.02
C THR A 361 -11.75 -6.03 13.14
N LYS A 362 -11.32 -4.94 12.49
CA LYS A 362 -9.93 -4.45 12.54
C LYS A 362 -9.48 -4.06 13.94
N PHE A 363 -10.34 -3.49 14.78
CA PHE A 363 -9.93 -3.15 16.14
C PHE A 363 -9.70 -4.41 16.99
N LEU A 364 -10.46 -5.50 16.76
CA LEU A 364 -10.23 -6.79 17.42
C LEU A 364 -8.89 -7.40 17.00
N SER A 365 -8.55 -7.39 15.70
CA SER A 365 -7.22 -7.82 15.25
C SER A 365 -6.12 -6.90 15.76
N LYS A 366 -6.38 -5.60 15.91
CA LYS A 366 -5.42 -4.64 16.45
C LYS A 366 -5.11 -4.89 17.94
N ILE A 367 -6.10 -5.27 18.74
CA ILE A 367 -5.90 -5.72 20.13
C ILE A 367 -4.96 -6.92 20.16
N LEU A 368 -5.23 -7.96 19.34
CA LEU A 368 -4.37 -9.14 19.24
C LEU A 368 -2.94 -8.78 18.83
N VAL A 369 -2.79 -7.87 17.86
CA VAL A 369 -1.48 -7.37 17.39
C VAL A 369 -0.72 -6.67 18.52
N ASN A 370 -1.37 -5.77 19.24
CA ASN A 370 -0.73 -5.02 20.32
C ASN A 370 -0.25 -5.96 21.42
N ARG A 371 -1.05 -6.98 21.76
CA ARG A 371 -0.65 -8.02 22.70
C ARG A 371 0.49 -8.90 22.17
N LEU A 372 0.38 -9.40 20.93
CA LEU A 372 1.43 -10.23 20.32
C LEU A 372 2.78 -9.51 20.18
N ARG A 373 2.77 -8.19 19.99
CA ARG A 373 4.01 -7.39 19.93
C ARG A 373 4.86 -7.48 21.18
N THR A 374 4.27 -7.80 22.34
CA THR A 374 5.02 -7.96 23.60
C THR A 374 5.91 -9.20 23.61
N VAL A 375 5.57 -10.23 22.81
CA VAL A 375 6.31 -11.50 22.76
C VAL A 375 7.04 -11.73 21.44
N ILE A 376 6.67 -10.99 20.38
CA ILE A 376 7.15 -11.27 19.03
C ILE A 376 8.65 -11.05 18.86
N SER A 377 9.21 -10.03 19.52
CA SER A 377 10.62 -9.67 19.39
C SER A 377 11.55 -10.80 19.87
N ASP A 378 11.11 -11.57 20.85
CA ASP A 378 11.85 -12.71 21.41
C ASP A 378 11.73 -13.96 20.52
N ILE A 379 10.59 -14.11 19.85
CA ILE A 379 10.32 -15.26 18.97
C ILE A 379 11.03 -15.13 17.62
N ILE A 380 11.03 -13.92 17.03
CA ILE A 380 11.50 -13.72 15.65
C ILE A 380 13.04 -13.64 15.58
N SER A 381 13.63 -14.53 14.77
CA SER A 381 15.07 -14.60 14.53
C SER A 381 15.65 -13.26 14.07
N PRO A 382 16.90 -12.90 14.42
CA PRO A 382 17.52 -11.62 14.06
C PRO A 382 17.64 -11.42 12.54
N ASN A 383 17.63 -12.50 11.76
CA ASN A 383 17.68 -12.47 10.30
C ASN A 383 16.41 -11.88 9.63
N GLN A 384 15.30 -11.76 10.36
CA GLN A 384 14.04 -11.18 9.86
C GLN A 384 13.88 -9.75 10.39
N SER A 385 14.11 -8.75 9.55
CA SER A 385 13.96 -7.35 9.95
C SER A 385 12.54 -6.81 9.73
N GLY A 386 11.73 -7.48 8.91
CA GLY A 386 10.38 -7.03 8.58
C GLY A 386 9.39 -7.17 9.74
N PHE A 387 8.54 -6.14 9.90
CA PHE A 387 7.39 -6.12 10.83
C PHE A 387 7.71 -6.41 12.32
N THR A 388 8.97 -6.33 12.72
CA THR A 388 9.40 -6.53 14.11
C THR A 388 9.70 -5.17 14.75
N PRO A 389 9.15 -4.85 15.94
CA PRO A 389 9.43 -3.59 16.62
C PRO A 389 10.93 -3.39 16.86
N GLY A 390 11.44 -2.17 16.61
CA GLY A 390 12.83 -1.82 16.88
C GLY A 390 13.85 -2.31 15.83
N ARG A 391 13.42 -2.83 14.68
CA ARG A 391 14.30 -3.19 13.57
C ARG A 391 14.08 -2.26 12.39
N ASP A 392 15.14 -1.63 11.89
CA ASP A 392 15.07 -0.74 10.72
C ASP A 392 15.32 -1.53 9.42
N ILE A 393 14.68 -1.08 8.34
CA ILE A 393 14.88 -1.63 6.99
C ILE A 393 16.29 -1.28 6.45
N SER A 394 16.84 -0.14 6.86
CA SER A 394 18.16 0.35 6.46
C SER A 394 19.27 -0.60 6.92
N ASP A 395 19.21 -1.12 8.14
CA ASP A 395 20.14 -2.12 8.68
C ASP A 395 20.24 -3.35 7.79
N ASN A 396 19.09 -3.86 7.35
CA ASN A 396 19.02 -5.03 6.50
C ASN A 396 19.65 -4.78 5.11
N ILE A 397 19.52 -3.56 4.57
CA ILE A 397 20.15 -3.17 3.30
C ILE A 397 21.66 -3.00 3.48
N LEU A 398 22.11 -2.39 4.57
CA LEU A 398 23.54 -2.24 4.89
C LEU A 398 24.22 -3.60 5.09
N LEU A 399 23.58 -4.52 5.82
CA LEU A 399 24.06 -5.89 5.98
C LEU A 399 24.12 -6.63 4.64
N ALA A 400 23.10 -6.48 3.80
CA ALA A 400 23.12 -7.06 2.45
C ALA A 400 24.30 -6.52 1.65
N GLN A 401 24.49 -5.20 1.63
CA GLN A 401 25.59 -4.54 0.94
C GLN A 401 26.96 -5.06 1.41
N GLU A 402 27.19 -5.23 2.72
CA GLU A 402 28.42 -5.79 3.27
C GLU A 402 28.64 -7.27 2.88
N LEU A 403 27.59 -8.08 2.95
CA LEU A 403 27.67 -9.49 2.52
C LEU A 403 28.01 -9.59 1.03
N PHE A 404 27.42 -8.74 0.17
CA PHE A 404 27.74 -8.70 -1.25
C PHE A 404 29.17 -8.23 -1.53
N HIS A 405 29.78 -7.36 -0.72
CA HIS A 405 31.22 -7.04 -0.84
C HIS A 405 32.11 -8.28 -0.63
N SER A 406 31.67 -9.23 0.19
CA SER A 406 32.34 -10.51 0.40
C SER A 406 32.07 -11.55 -0.71
N LEU A 407 31.23 -11.24 -1.71
CA LEU A 407 30.85 -12.20 -2.76
C LEU A 407 32.06 -12.73 -3.54
N ASN A 408 33.02 -11.86 -3.88
CA ASN A 408 34.21 -12.27 -4.63
C ASN A 408 35.23 -13.06 -3.79
N LYS A 409 35.03 -13.13 -2.47
CA LYS A 409 35.97 -13.75 -1.52
C LYS A 409 35.44 -15.14 -1.13
N GLY A 410 35.57 -16.13 -2.00
CA GLY A 410 35.04 -17.48 -1.78
C GLY A 410 36.12 -18.52 -1.50
N LYS A 411 35.77 -19.57 -0.74
CA LYS A 411 36.52 -20.84 -0.68
C LYS A 411 36.24 -21.68 -1.94
N ARG A 412 36.74 -22.92 -1.99
CA ARG A 412 36.40 -23.90 -3.03
C ARG A 412 34.86 -24.01 -3.17
N GLY A 413 34.35 -23.79 -4.38
CA GLY A 413 32.91 -23.71 -4.66
C GLY A 413 32.37 -22.28 -4.81
N GLY A 414 33.11 -21.25 -4.42
CA GLY A 414 32.71 -19.86 -4.54
C GLY A 414 31.50 -19.50 -3.67
N ASN A 415 31.25 -18.21 -3.51
CA ASN A 415 30.05 -17.71 -2.85
C ASN A 415 28.93 -17.52 -3.87
N ILE A 416 27.68 -17.79 -3.48
CA ILE A 416 26.48 -17.49 -4.27
C ILE A 416 25.40 -16.91 -3.35
N ALA A 417 24.62 -15.98 -3.86
CA ALA A 417 23.43 -15.47 -3.19
C ALA A 417 22.18 -15.82 -4.00
N LEU A 418 21.15 -16.32 -3.35
CA LEU A 418 19.86 -16.67 -3.94
C LEU A 418 18.82 -15.65 -3.45
N LYS A 419 18.32 -14.80 -4.35
CA LYS A 419 17.22 -13.87 -4.08
C LYS A 419 15.91 -14.58 -4.44
N LEU A 420 15.08 -14.81 -3.43
CA LEU A 420 13.79 -15.49 -3.58
C LEU A 420 12.66 -14.48 -3.77
N ASP A 421 11.72 -14.81 -4.66
CA ASP A 421 10.44 -14.12 -4.82
C ASP A 421 9.31 -15.11 -4.55
N MET A 422 8.44 -14.82 -3.58
CA MET A 422 7.33 -15.70 -3.20
C MET A 422 6.06 -15.38 -4.02
N GLU A 423 5.45 -16.39 -4.63
CA GLU A 423 4.17 -16.22 -5.33
C GLU A 423 3.05 -15.93 -4.33
N LYS A 424 2.47 -14.72 -4.37
CA LYS A 424 1.25 -14.36 -3.62
C LYS A 424 1.37 -14.78 -2.14
N ALA A 425 2.46 -14.33 -1.50
CA ALA A 425 2.96 -14.85 -0.21
C ALA A 425 1.90 -14.93 0.91
N TYR A 426 1.01 -13.93 1.01
CA TYR A 426 -0.10 -13.92 1.96
C TYR A 426 -1.24 -14.85 1.55
N ASP A 427 -1.64 -14.83 0.28
CA ASP A 427 -2.84 -15.54 -0.22
C ASP A 427 -2.65 -17.07 -0.22
N ARG A 428 -1.41 -17.56 -0.40
CA ARG A 428 -1.10 -19.00 -0.47
C ARG A 428 -0.86 -19.68 0.88
N MET A 429 -0.72 -18.93 1.96
CA MET A 429 -0.33 -19.48 3.25
C MET A 429 -1.41 -20.40 3.83
N GLU A 430 -1.07 -21.65 4.14
CA GLU A 430 -2.00 -22.64 4.69
C GLU A 430 -2.23 -22.41 6.19
N TRP A 431 -3.49 -22.41 6.61
CA TRP A 431 -3.85 -22.11 8.01
C TRP A 431 -3.41 -23.21 8.97
N SER A 432 -3.50 -24.48 8.56
CA SER A 432 -3.01 -25.63 9.32
C SER A 432 -1.53 -25.49 9.68
N PHE A 433 -0.72 -24.98 8.75
CA PHE A 433 0.70 -24.70 8.99
C PHE A 433 0.90 -23.57 10.02
N VAL A 434 0.18 -22.46 9.88
CA VAL A 434 0.20 -21.36 10.88
C VAL A 434 -0.19 -21.87 12.26
N MET A 435 -1.25 -22.68 12.35
CA MET A 435 -1.71 -23.26 13.62
C MET A 435 -0.67 -24.21 14.23
N GLN A 436 0.05 -24.98 13.40
CA GLN A 436 1.12 -25.85 13.86
C GLN A 436 2.31 -25.04 14.40
N MET A 437 2.70 -23.95 13.72
CA MET A 437 3.75 -23.05 14.21
C MET A 437 3.38 -22.43 15.56
N LEU A 438 2.16 -21.93 15.72
CA LEU A 438 1.68 -21.41 17.02
C LEU A 438 1.71 -22.50 18.11
N THR A 439 1.42 -23.75 17.75
CA THR A 439 1.49 -24.88 18.68
C THR A 439 2.92 -25.13 19.15
N LYS A 440 3.89 -25.13 18.22
CA LYS A 440 5.30 -25.39 18.52
C LYS A 440 5.95 -24.27 19.34
N PHE A 441 5.55 -23.02 19.11
CA PHE A 441 6.03 -21.89 19.91
C PHE A 441 5.47 -21.83 21.34
N GLY A 442 4.43 -22.61 21.69
CA GLY A 442 3.88 -22.65 23.04
C GLY A 442 2.62 -21.82 23.27
N PHE A 443 1.96 -21.31 22.22
CA PHE A 443 0.71 -20.59 22.38
C PHE A 443 -0.40 -21.50 22.91
N SER A 444 -1.13 -21.00 23.91
CA SER A 444 -2.20 -21.75 24.58
C SER A 444 -3.29 -22.20 23.59
N PRO A 445 -3.97 -23.33 23.86
CA PRO A 445 -5.07 -23.81 23.01
C PRO A 445 -6.19 -22.77 22.82
N ILE A 446 -6.49 -21.98 23.86
CA ILE A 446 -7.52 -20.94 23.82
C ILE A 446 -7.12 -19.83 22.84
N PHE A 447 -5.89 -19.32 22.94
CA PHE A 447 -5.39 -18.30 22.03
C PHE A 447 -5.37 -18.79 20.58
N ARG A 448 -4.89 -20.03 20.37
CA ARG A 448 -4.91 -20.69 19.07
C ARG A 448 -6.33 -20.80 18.50
N ASN A 449 -7.34 -21.12 19.32
CA ASN A 449 -8.73 -21.16 18.88
C ASN A 449 -9.26 -19.79 18.46
N ILE A 450 -8.90 -18.71 19.17
CA ILE A 450 -9.24 -17.33 18.78
C ILE A 450 -8.65 -16.99 17.40
N ILE A 451 -7.37 -17.26 17.18
CA ILE A 451 -6.70 -17.04 15.89
C ILE A 451 -7.36 -17.89 14.79
N SER A 452 -7.59 -19.17 15.04
CA SER A 452 -8.25 -20.09 14.11
C SER A 452 -9.63 -19.59 13.70
N ASN A 453 -10.48 -19.19 14.66
CA ASN A 453 -11.80 -18.63 14.39
C ASN A 453 -11.74 -17.33 13.59
N PHE A 454 -10.73 -16.50 13.84
CA PHE A 454 -10.55 -15.23 13.15
C PHE A 454 -10.15 -15.40 11.67
N ILE A 455 -9.23 -16.32 11.37
CA ILE A 455 -8.75 -16.55 10.00
C ILE A 455 -9.69 -17.46 9.20
N SER A 456 -10.27 -18.49 9.83
CA SER A 456 -11.01 -19.55 9.11
C SER A 456 -12.40 -19.17 8.61
N ASN A 457 -13.05 -18.20 9.26
CA ASN A 457 -14.38 -17.74 8.86
C ASN A 457 -14.33 -16.54 7.91
N SER A 458 -13.36 -16.48 6.98
CA SER A 458 -13.17 -15.33 6.10
C SER A 458 -14.02 -15.39 4.83
N TRP A 459 -14.86 -14.37 4.63
CA TRP A 459 -15.74 -14.25 3.46
C TRP A 459 -15.38 -13.02 2.63
N PHE A 460 -15.39 -13.16 1.32
CA PHE A 460 -14.96 -12.13 0.39
C PHE A 460 -15.98 -11.86 -0.72
N SER A 461 -16.09 -10.58 -1.09
CA SER A 461 -16.65 -10.15 -2.37
C SER A 461 -15.61 -9.31 -3.11
N LEU A 462 -15.58 -9.40 -4.44
CA LEU A 462 -14.72 -8.58 -5.28
C LEU A 462 -15.36 -7.22 -5.57
N LEU A 463 -14.55 -6.18 -5.64
CA LEU A 463 -14.97 -4.86 -6.12
C LEU A 463 -14.34 -4.60 -7.48
N ILE A 464 -15.12 -4.78 -8.55
CA ILE A 464 -14.70 -4.57 -9.94
C ILE A 464 -15.51 -3.40 -10.50
N ASN A 465 -14.82 -2.39 -11.03
CA ASN A 465 -15.42 -1.21 -11.67
C ASN A 465 -16.56 -0.54 -10.85
N GLY A 466 -16.45 -0.56 -9.53
CA GLY A 466 -17.44 0.04 -8.61
C GLY A 466 -18.59 -0.87 -8.19
N LYS A 467 -18.73 -2.07 -8.77
CA LYS A 467 -19.74 -3.06 -8.43
C LYS A 467 -19.16 -4.16 -7.54
N GLN A 468 -19.92 -4.54 -6.52
CA GLN A 468 -19.57 -5.67 -5.64
C GLN A 468 -20.07 -6.97 -6.28
N THR A 469 -19.17 -7.90 -6.55
CA THR A 469 -19.50 -9.14 -7.24
C THR A 469 -18.97 -10.37 -6.50
N GLY A 470 -19.73 -11.46 -6.55
CA GLY A 470 -19.45 -12.71 -5.87
C GLY A 470 -19.60 -12.65 -4.35
N PHE A 471 -19.67 -13.82 -3.74
CA PHE A 471 -19.59 -13.99 -2.30
C PHE A 471 -19.08 -15.40 -1.99
N PHE A 472 -17.79 -15.51 -1.70
CA PHE A 472 -17.13 -16.81 -1.52
C PHE A 472 -16.34 -16.85 -0.20
N LYS A 473 -16.14 -18.06 0.30
CA LYS A 473 -15.38 -18.34 1.52
C LYS A 473 -13.97 -18.78 1.15
N SER A 474 -12.98 -18.26 1.87
CA SER A 474 -11.59 -18.72 1.77
C SER A 474 -11.38 -19.97 2.63
N SER A 475 -10.46 -20.84 2.21
CA SER A 475 -9.96 -21.96 3.00
C SER A 475 -8.44 -21.93 3.23
N ARG A 476 -7.74 -20.95 2.64
CA ARG A 476 -6.35 -20.58 2.95
C ARG A 476 -6.10 -19.09 2.76
N GLY A 477 -4.93 -18.64 3.22
CA GLY A 477 -4.43 -17.30 2.99
C GLY A 477 -4.74 -16.31 4.11
N LEU A 478 -3.86 -15.32 4.27
CA LEU A 478 -3.99 -14.25 5.25
C LEU A 478 -4.51 -12.97 4.58
N LYS A 479 -5.44 -12.25 5.22
CA LYS A 479 -6.08 -11.05 4.66
C LYS A 479 -5.05 -9.94 4.43
N GLN A 480 -4.73 -9.63 3.18
CA GLN A 480 -3.83 -8.53 2.84
C GLN A 480 -4.51 -7.18 3.16
N GLY A 481 -4.10 -6.53 4.25
CA GLY A 481 -4.72 -5.28 4.76
C GLY A 481 -5.35 -5.40 6.15
N ASP A 482 -5.39 -6.60 6.72
CA ASP A 482 -5.70 -6.78 8.15
C ASP A 482 -4.42 -6.60 9.01
N PRO A 483 -4.49 -5.91 10.16
CA PRO A 483 -3.35 -5.69 11.05
C PRO A 483 -2.65 -6.96 11.56
N LEU A 484 -3.37 -8.08 11.73
CA LEU A 484 -2.84 -9.32 12.30
C LEU A 484 -2.08 -10.15 11.27
N SER A 485 -2.44 -10.05 9.99
CA SER A 485 -1.86 -10.86 8.91
C SER A 485 -0.32 -10.77 8.83
N PRO A 486 0.34 -9.60 8.91
CA PRO A 486 1.81 -9.52 8.87
C PRO A 486 2.49 -10.24 10.04
N ILE A 487 1.90 -10.19 11.24
CA ILE A 487 2.44 -10.88 12.43
C ILE A 487 2.34 -12.41 12.26
N LEU A 488 1.18 -12.91 11.84
CA LEU A 488 1.02 -14.34 11.58
C LEU A 488 1.94 -14.83 10.46
N PHE A 489 2.16 -14.00 9.44
CA PHE A 489 3.07 -14.29 8.35
C PHE A 489 4.51 -14.46 8.85
N ILE A 490 5.06 -13.50 9.61
CA ILE A 490 6.44 -13.61 10.10
C ILE A 490 6.62 -14.77 11.08
N LEU A 491 5.63 -15.06 11.93
CA LEU A 491 5.64 -16.23 12.81
C LEU A 491 5.68 -17.54 12.01
N ALA A 492 4.94 -17.63 10.89
CA ALA A 492 4.98 -18.78 10.00
C ALA A 492 6.33 -18.87 9.25
N SER A 493 6.85 -17.73 8.79
CA SER A 493 8.15 -17.64 8.09
C SER A 493 9.35 -17.96 8.99
N GLU A 494 9.21 -17.96 10.31
CA GLU A 494 10.29 -18.42 11.22
C GLU A 494 10.69 -19.88 10.98
N PHE A 495 9.79 -20.70 10.45
CA PHE A 495 10.14 -22.03 9.97
C PHE A 495 11.29 -21.99 8.96
N LEU A 496 11.22 -21.07 7.99
CA LEU A 496 12.24 -20.88 6.97
C LEU A 496 13.55 -20.40 7.63
N SER A 497 13.48 -19.36 8.48
CA SER A 497 14.66 -18.79 9.13
C SER A 497 15.42 -19.79 9.99
N ARG A 498 14.70 -20.47 10.90
CA ARG A 498 15.31 -21.41 11.85
C ARG A 498 15.76 -22.69 11.15
N GLY A 499 15.02 -23.14 10.13
CA GLY A 499 15.41 -24.28 9.31
C GLY A 499 16.69 -24.02 8.51
N LEU A 500 16.86 -22.83 7.90
CA LEU A 500 18.10 -22.45 7.23
C LEU A 500 19.28 -22.37 8.20
N ASN A 501 19.07 -21.75 9.37
CA ASN A 501 20.09 -21.67 10.42
C ASN A 501 20.52 -23.07 10.88
N ALA A 502 19.58 -23.99 11.12
CA ALA A 502 19.88 -25.36 11.49
C ALA A 502 20.60 -26.12 10.37
N LEU A 503 20.16 -25.99 9.12
CA LEU A 503 20.78 -26.65 7.96
C LEU A 503 22.26 -26.26 7.82
N MET A 504 22.57 -24.97 7.93
CA MET A 504 23.92 -24.43 7.78
C MET A 504 24.81 -24.73 8.99
N THR A 505 24.25 -24.68 10.20
CA THR A 505 24.99 -25.04 11.43
C THR A 505 25.39 -26.51 11.42
N ASN A 506 24.49 -27.39 10.98
CA ASN A 506 24.76 -28.82 10.86
C ASN A 506 25.65 -29.18 9.65
N ASN A 507 25.81 -28.26 8.69
CA ASN A 507 26.62 -28.48 7.49
C ASN A 507 27.48 -27.25 7.15
N PRO A 508 28.59 -27.01 7.88
CA PRO A 508 29.43 -25.81 7.68
C PRO A 508 30.03 -25.68 6.26
N ALA A 509 30.07 -26.77 5.49
CA ALA A 509 30.53 -26.74 4.09
C ALA A 509 29.57 -26.00 3.13
N ILE A 510 28.32 -25.74 3.55
CA ILE A 510 27.30 -25.02 2.78
C ILE A 510 27.39 -23.52 3.05
N SER A 511 28.03 -23.11 4.15
CA SER A 511 28.06 -21.73 4.61
C SER A 511 28.74 -20.77 3.62
N TYR A 512 28.17 -19.58 3.52
CA TYR A 512 28.77 -18.43 2.85
C TYR A 512 30.03 -17.97 3.58
N TYR A 513 31.06 -17.57 2.83
CA TYR A 513 32.26 -16.98 3.44
C TYR A 513 32.15 -15.45 3.48
N SER A 514 32.12 -14.87 4.67
CA SER A 514 32.18 -13.41 4.89
C SER A 514 33.22 -13.06 5.96
N HIS A 515 33.62 -11.78 6.02
CA HIS A 515 34.47 -11.25 7.09
C HIS A 515 33.68 -10.84 8.35
N CYS A 516 32.36 -10.98 8.34
CA CYS A 516 31.53 -10.66 9.48
C CYS A 516 31.86 -11.62 10.63
N ALA A 517 31.96 -11.08 11.86
CA ALA A 517 32.19 -11.90 13.06
C ALA A 517 31.06 -12.93 13.28
N THR A 518 29.86 -12.64 12.78
CA THR A 518 28.68 -13.50 12.83
C THR A 518 28.40 -14.15 11.48
N ASN A 519 28.16 -15.46 11.49
CA ASN A 519 27.70 -16.18 10.30
C ASN A 519 26.23 -15.81 9.99
N ILE A 520 26.02 -15.05 8.92
CA ILE A 520 24.69 -14.70 8.41
C ILE A 520 24.40 -15.56 7.18
N PHE A 521 23.38 -16.44 7.28
CA PHE A 521 23.01 -17.35 6.19
C PHE A 521 21.88 -16.82 5.32
N HIS A 522 21.06 -15.94 5.84
CA HIS A 522 19.98 -15.29 5.10
C HIS A 522 19.64 -13.94 5.69
N LEU A 523 19.04 -13.10 4.86
CA LEU A 523 18.42 -11.84 5.22
C LEU A 523 16.99 -11.84 4.72
N ALA A 524 16.04 -11.61 5.63
CA ALA A 524 14.62 -11.57 5.32
C ALA A 524 14.01 -10.23 5.71
N TYR A 525 13.15 -9.71 4.85
CA TYR A 525 12.29 -8.57 5.14
C TYR A 525 10.88 -8.92 4.65
N ALA A 526 10.05 -9.41 5.57
CA ALA A 526 8.77 -10.03 5.24
C ALA A 526 8.95 -11.20 4.25
N ASP A 527 8.41 -11.09 3.03
CA ASP A 527 8.49 -12.08 1.95
C ASP A 527 9.78 -11.99 1.11
N ASP A 528 10.46 -10.84 1.11
CA ASP A 528 11.75 -10.68 0.42
C ASP A 528 12.86 -11.39 1.21
N CYS A 529 13.43 -12.46 0.64
CA CYS A 529 14.48 -13.25 1.27
C CYS A 529 15.71 -13.43 0.37
N ILE A 530 16.90 -13.17 0.91
CA ILE A 530 18.18 -13.46 0.27
C ILE A 530 18.90 -14.52 1.08
N ILE A 531 19.23 -15.65 0.47
CA ILE A 531 20.01 -16.73 1.07
C ILE A 531 21.44 -16.67 0.58
N PHE A 532 22.39 -16.74 1.49
CA PHE A 532 23.82 -16.75 1.23
C PHE A 532 24.38 -18.14 1.48
N CYS A 533 24.98 -18.75 0.46
CA CYS A 533 25.54 -20.09 0.57
C CYS A 533 26.77 -20.30 -0.33
N ASN A 534 27.39 -21.47 -0.18
CA ASN A 534 28.47 -21.92 -1.05
C ASN A 534 27.91 -22.40 -2.40
N GLY A 535 28.54 -21.99 -3.49
CA GLY A 535 28.13 -22.31 -4.86
C GLY A 535 28.48 -23.72 -5.34
N ALA A 536 28.93 -24.62 -4.48
CA ALA A 536 29.10 -26.03 -4.82
C ALA A 536 27.74 -26.71 -5.07
N LYS A 537 27.67 -27.58 -6.07
CA LYS A 537 26.43 -28.31 -6.43
C LYS A 537 25.74 -28.97 -5.22
N LYS A 538 26.51 -29.67 -4.36
CA LYS A 538 26.00 -30.33 -3.16
C LYS A 538 25.34 -29.35 -2.18
N SER A 539 25.89 -28.14 -2.07
CA SER A 539 25.41 -27.10 -1.17
C SER A 539 24.11 -26.48 -1.68
N ILE A 540 24.05 -26.14 -2.97
CA ILE A 540 22.85 -25.60 -3.61
C ILE A 540 21.70 -26.62 -3.57
N VAL A 541 21.96 -27.88 -3.91
CA VAL A 541 20.93 -28.93 -3.88
C VAL A 541 20.31 -29.08 -2.50
N LYS A 542 21.13 -29.10 -1.43
CA LYS A 542 20.60 -29.16 -0.05
C LYS A 542 19.72 -27.97 0.33
N VAL A 543 20.07 -26.76 -0.11
CA VAL A 543 19.24 -25.57 0.10
C VAL A 543 17.92 -25.69 -0.68
N LEU A 544 17.97 -26.13 -1.95
CA LEU A 544 16.77 -26.32 -2.77
C LEU A 544 15.86 -27.42 -2.22
N ASP A 545 16.41 -28.53 -1.72
CA ASP A 545 15.64 -29.61 -1.09
C ASP A 545 14.90 -29.11 0.14
N PHE A 546 15.55 -28.30 0.98
CA PHE A 546 14.91 -27.64 2.11
C PHE A 546 13.81 -26.67 1.66
N LEU A 547 14.06 -25.85 0.63
CA LEU A 547 13.05 -24.94 0.09
C LEU A 547 11.85 -25.67 -0.52
N ASN A 548 12.07 -26.83 -1.15
CA ASN A 548 10.98 -27.69 -1.63
C ASN A 548 10.17 -28.23 -0.46
N ARG A 549 10.81 -28.71 0.61
CA ARG A 549 10.12 -29.14 1.84
C ARG A 549 9.30 -28.00 2.44
N TYR A 550 9.87 -26.81 2.54
CA TYR A 550 9.20 -25.61 3.04
C TYR A 550 7.93 -25.28 2.24
N GLN A 551 8.00 -25.33 0.90
CA GLN A 551 6.84 -25.08 0.05
C GLN A 551 5.72 -26.11 0.32
N THR A 552 6.06 -27.39 0.46
CA THR A 552 5.08 -28.44 0.77
C THR A 552 4.46 -28.31 2.16
N CYS A 553 5.24 -27.88 3.17
CA CYS A 553 4.73 -27.70 4.53
C CYS A 553 3.85 -26.45 4.68
N SER A 554 4.25 -25.33 4.08
CA SER A 554 3.61 -24.02 4.28
C SER A 554 2.51 -23.68 3.28
N GLY A 555 2.49 -24.36 2.13
CA GLY A 555 1.68 -24.01 0.95
C GLY A 555 2.22 -22.81 0.17
N GLN A 556 3.31 -22.18 0.64
CA GLN A 556 3.98 -21.15 -0.15
C GLN A 556 4.64 -21.74 -1.38
N LYS A 557 4.80 -20.91 -2.40
CA LYS A 557 5.45 -21.30 -3.65
C LYS A 557 6.45 -20.23 -4.08
N ILE A 558 7.64 -20.66 -4.47
CA ILE A 558 8.71 -19.79 -4.97
C ILE A 558 8.46 -19.53 -6.45
N ASN A 559 8.43 -18.25 -6.83
CA ASN A 559 8.37 -17.84 -8.22
C ASN A 559 9.75 -18.00 -8.86
N LYS A 560 9.97 -19.07 -9.62
CA LYS A 560 11.26 -19.36 -10.25
C LYS A 560 11.66 -18.32 -11.32
N GLU A 561 10.68 -17.74 -12.02
CA GLU A 561 10.91 -16.73 -13.06
C GLU A 561 11.35 -15.38 -12.50
N LYS A 562 10.91 -15.04 -11.29
CA LYS A 562 11.27 -13.81 -10.58
C LYS A 562 12.42 -13.98 -9.59
N SER A 563 12.63 -15.20 -9.11
CA SER A 563 13.78 -15.54 -8.28
C SER A 563 15.04 -15.50 -9.12
N SER A 564 16.13 -15.07 -8.49
CA SER A 564 17.41 -14.91 -9.17
C SER A 564 18.57 -15.37 -8.31
N PHE A 565 19.65 -15.78 -8.94
CA PHE A 565 20.92 -15.98 -8.24
C PHE A 565 21.95 -14.94 -8.68
N ILE A 566 22.81 -14.58 -7.75
CA ILE A 566 23.89 -13.61 -7.93
C ILE A 566 25.20 -14.29 -7.60
N CYS A 567 26.18 -14.13 -8.47
CA CYS A 567 27.49 -14.76 -8.36
C CYS A 567 28.65 -13.77 -8.59
N PRO A 568 29.89 -14.13 -8.22
CA PRO A 568 31.07 -13.30 -8.45
C PRO A 568 31.24 -12.97 -9.93
N LYS A 569 31.72 -11.74 -10.24
CA LYS A 569 32.00 -11.32 -11.62
C LYS A 569 33.02 -12.20 -12.34
N SER A 570 33.89 -12.88 -11.60
CA SER A 570 34.90 -13.80 -12.10
C SER A 570 34.37 -15.20 -12.44
N SER A 571 33.08 -15.47 -12.23
CA SER A 571 32.49 -16.79 -12.51
C SER A 571 32.46 -17.08 -14.01
N SER A 572 32.89 -18.29 -14.40
CA SER A 572 32.88 -18.69 -15.82
C SER A 572 31.46 -18.91 -16.34
N PRO A 573 31.20 -18.67 -17.66
CA PRO A 573 29.89 -18.91 -18.27
C PRO A 573 29.35 -20.32 -18.06
N SER A 574 30.20 -21.35 -18.13
CA SER A 574 29.80 -22.75 -17.88
C SER A 574 29.30 -22.97 -16.46
N ARG A 575 29.86 -22.24 -15.47
CA ARG A 575 29.44 -22.33 -14.07
C ARG A 575 28.10 -21.63 -13.85
N ILE A 576 27.88 -20.49 -14.52
CA ILE A 576 26.60 -19.76 -14.51
C ILE A 576 25.50 -20.64 -15.10
N HIS A 577 25.72 -21.23 -16.27
CA HIS A 577 24.77 -22.16 -16.90
C HIS A 577 24.45 -23.35 -15.99
N HIS A 578 25.48 -23.90 -15.34
CA HIS A 578 25.27 -25.00 -14.39
C HIS A 578 24.39 -24.61 -13.20
N TRP A 579 24.50 -23.37 -12.68
CA TRP A 579 23.63 -22.88 -11.62
C TRP A 579 22.22 -22.59 -12.13
N GLU A 580 22.06 -22.08 -13.35
CA GLU A 580 20.75 -21.90 -14.01
C GLU A 580 20.04 -23.25 -14.15
N GLU A 581 20.73 -24.30 -14.59
CA GLU A 581 20.17 -25.66 -14.70
C GLU A 581 19.72 -26.24 -13.36
N ILE A 582 20.52 -26.05 -12.29
CA ILE A 582 20.21 -26.62 -10.97
C ILE A 582 19.07 -25.86 -10.29
N THR A 583 19.13 -24.53 -10.32
CA THR A 583 18.20 -23.68 -9.56
C THR A 583 16.92 -23.37 -10.32
N HIS A 584 16.99 -23.37 -11.67
CA HIS A 584 15.99 -22.79 -12.55
C HIS A 584 15.69 -21.31 -12.27
N PHE A 585 16.63 -20.61 -11.63
CA PHE A 585 16.53 -19.17 -11.36
C PHE A 585 17.28 -18.38 -12.42
N VAL A 586 16.86 -17.14 -12.62
CA VAL A 586 17.50 -16.23 -13.57
C VAL A 586 18.82 -15.71 -12.99
N HIS A 587 19.89 -15.72 -13.79
CA HIS A 587 21.14 -15.06 -13.38
C HIS A 587 20.98 -13.54 -13.36
N SER A 588 21.17 -12.93 -12.19
CA SER A 588 21.14 -11.48 -12.01
C SER A 588 22.54 -10.91 -11.77
N LYS A 589 22.85 -9.78 -12.40
CA LYS A 589 24.14 -9.10 -12.29
C LYS A 589 24.03 -7.93 -11.31
N LEU A 590 25.15 -7.62 -10.65
CA LEU A 590 25.29 -6.40 -9.85
C LEU A 590 25.56 -5.18 -10.78
N PRO A 591 24.89 -4.03 -10.57
CA PRO A 591 23.98 -3.73 -9.46
C PRO A 591 22.54 -4.20 -9.69
N PHE A 592 21.82 -4.50 -8.60
CA PHE A 592 20.38 -4.82 -8.62
C PHE A 592 19.64 -4.11 -7.49
N ASN A 593 18.32 -3.94 -7.61
CA ASN A 593 17.51 -3.30 -6.57
C ASN A 593 17.07 -4.30 -5.48
N TYR A 594 17.31 -3.94 -4.22
CA TYR A 594 16.85 -4.64 -3.03
C TYR A 594 16.19 -3.63 -2.08
N LEU A 595 14.94 -3.90 -1.68
CA LEU A 595 14.17 -3.03 -0.78
C LEU A 595 14.15 -1.55 -1.22
N GLY A 596 14.15 -1.30 -2.53
CA GLY A 596 14.13 0.06 -3.10
C GLY A 596 15.49 0.76 -3.22
N CYS A 597 16.58 0.13 -2.78
CA CYS A 597 17.95 0.65 -2.90
C CYS A 597 18.81 -0.22 -3.82
N PRO A 598 19.72 0.36 -4.62
CA PRO A 598 20.64 -0.41 -5.45
C PRO A 598 21.75 -1.03 -4.60
N ILE A 599 21.95 -2.34 -4.72
CA ILE A 599 23.08 -3.09 -4.17
C ILE A 599 24.18 -3.15 -5.24
N PHE A 600 25.40 -2.77 -4.89
CA PHE A 600 26.52 -2.65 -5.84
C PHE A 600 27.86 -3.08 -5.24
N LEU A 601 28.91 -3.10 -6.05
CA LEU A 601 30.29 -3.32 -5.60
C LEU A 601 31.14 -2.08 -5.88
N GLY A 602 31.88 -1.62 -4.87
CA GLY A 602 32.78 -0.46 -4.96
C GLY A 602 32.08 0.85 -4.57
N ASN A 603 32.44 1.95 -5.22
CA ASN A 603 31.90 3.28 -4.90
C ASN A 603 30.55 3.57 -5.60
N PRO A 604 29.66 4.36 -4.96
CA PRO A 604 28.39 4.75 -5.57
C PRO A 604 28.61 5.62 -6.81
N ARG A 605 27.89 5.31 -7.89
CA ARG A 605 27.93 6.05 -9.15
C ARG A 605 26.69 6.93 -9.28
N ASN A 606 26.80 8.05 -10.01
CA ASN A 606 25.69 8.99 -10.20
C ASN A 606 24.46 8.33 -10.83
N ASN A 607 24.66 7.38 -11.76
CA ASN A 607 23.57 6.68 -12.44
C ASN A 607 22.70 5.82 -11.52
N PHE A 608 23.19 5.45 -10.33
CA PHE A 608 22.38 4.72 -9.34
C PHE A 608 21.25 5.57 -8.76
N PHE A 609 21.34 6.90 -8.88
CA PHE A 609 20.33 7.85 -8.41
C PHE A 609 19.38 8.35 -9.50
N ASP A 610 19.57 7.93 -10.77
CA ASP A 610 18.67 8.28 -11.88
C ASP A 610 17.21 7.88 -11.63
N PRO A 611 16.89 6.71 -11.03
CA PRO A 611 15.51 6.36 -10.69
C PRO A 611 14.85 7.35 -9.73
N ILE A 612 15.61 7.91 -8.78
CA ILE A 612 15.14 8.91 -7.82
C ILE A 612 14.82 10.22 -8.55
N LEU A 613 15.75 10.67 -9.41
CA LEU A 613 15.55 11.87 -10.23
C LEU A 613 14.33 11.74 -11.14
N ASN A 614 14.15 10.58 -11.79
CA ASN A 614 13.01 10.31 -12.64
C ASN A 614 11.69 10.27 -11.86
N LYS A 615 11.69 9.71 -10.64
CA LYS A 615 10.53 9.71 -9.76
C LYS A 615 10.14 11.13 -9.34
N ILE A 616 11.12 11.97 -8.97
CA ILE A 616 10.90 13.39 -8.64
C ILE A 616 10.32 14.12 -9.86
N ARG A 617 10.90 13.93 -11.06
CA ARG A 617 10.39 14.52 -12.31
C ARG A 617 8.97 14.08 -12.63
N SER A 618 8.65 12.80 -12.45
CA SER A 618 7.30 12.27 -12.66
C SER A 618 6.28 12.88 -11.70
N HIS A 619 6.63 13.06 -10.42
CA HIS A 619 5.77 13.75 -9.46
C HIS A 619 5.53 15.21 -9.84
N ILE A 620 6.61 15.94 -10.19
CA ILE A 620 6.51 17.34 -10.63
C ILE A 620 5.66 17.45 -11.89
N GLY A 621 5.89 16.61 -12.90
CA GLY A 621 5.13 16.63 -14.16
C GLY A 621 3.66 16.20 -14.00
N GLY A 622 3.37 15.31 -13.04
CA GLY A 622 2.01 14.89 -12.73
C GLY A 622 1.18 15.92 -11.96
N TRP A 623 1.84 16.94 -11.41
CA TRP A 623 1.19 18.09 -10.78
C TRP A 623 1.01 19.20 -11.80
N GLU A 624 -0.23 19.55 -12.10
CA GLU A 624 -0.50 20.67 -12.98
C GLU A 624 -0.09 21.97 -12.27
N ASP A 625 1.03 22.55 -12.69
CA ASP A 625 1.60 23.82 -12.19
C ASP A 625 0.57 24.96 -12.16
N LYS A 626 -0.48 24.86 -12.99
CA LYS A 626 -1.55 25.84 -13.14
C LYS A 626 -2.44 26.03 -11.91
N TRP A 627 -2.47 25.05 -10.99
CA TRP A 627 -3.48 24.96 -9.93
C TRP A 627 -2.86 25.02 -8.53
N LEU A 628 -1.53 25.12 -8.42
CA LEU A 628 -0.81 25.13 -7.15
C LEU A 628 -0.25 26.52 -6.85
N SER A 629 -0.57 27.04 -5.67
CA SER A 629 0.07 28.24 -5.12
C SER A 629 1.56 27.97 -4.80
N LYS A 630 2.38 29.03 -4.70
CA LYS A 630 3.78 28.88 -4.24
C LYS A 630 3.87 28.25 -2.84
N GLY A 631 2.92 28.57 -1.96
CA GLY A 631 2.80 27.95 -0.64
C GLY A 631 2.51 26.45 -0.72
N ALA A 632 1.55 26.04 -1.57
CA ALA A 632 1.26 24.63 -1.81
C ALA A 632 2.48 23.88 -2.40
N LYS A 633 3.23 24.51 -3.30
CA LYS A 633 4.48 23.95 -3.85
C LYS A 633 5.55 23.76 -2.78
N LEU A 634 5.71 24.71 -1.86
CA LEU A 634 6.64 24.59 -0.74
C LEU A 634 6.27 23.41 0.17
N VAL A 635 4.99 23.25 0.51
CA VAL A 635 4.48 22.11 1.29
C VAL A 635 4.76 20.79 0.57
N LEU A 636 4.54 20.73 -0.75
CA LEU A 636 4.85 19.56 -1.58
C LEU A 636 6.34 19.23 -1.62
N ILE A 637 7.21 20.25 -1.68
CA ILE A 637 8.65 20.05 -1.61
C ILE A 637 8.98 19.41 -0.25
N ASN A 638 8.61 20.07 0.85
CA ASN A 638 9.02 19.63 2.19
C ASN A 638 8.45 18.27 2.60
N HIS A 639 7.20 17.96 2.24
CA HIS A 639 6.53 16.74 2.71
C HIS A 639 6.53 15.59 1.70
N VAL A 640 6.61 15.87 0.39
CA VAL A 640 6.51 14.84 -0.65
C VAL A 640 7.82 14.67 -1.41
N LEU A 641 8.39 15.73 -1.96
CA LEU A 641 9.57 15.59 -2.81
C LEU A 641 10.85 15.33 -2.00
N MET A 642 11.03 16.01 -0.87
CA MET A 642 12.16 15.82 0.03
C MET A 642 12.19 14.41 0.62
N THR A 643 11.04 13.78 0.85
CA THR A 643 10.98 12.44 1.47
C THR A 643 11.39 11.31 0.52
N ILE A 644 11.36 11.53 -0.80
CA ILE A 644 11.76 10.53 -1.81
C ILE A 644 13.25 10.14 -1.69
N PRO A 645 14.22 11.08 -1.70
CA PRO A 645 15.63 10.74 -1.60
C PRO A 645 16.07 10.30 -0.19
N LEU A 646 15.37 10.70 0.88
CA LEU A 646 15.79 10.41 2.27
C LEU A 646 16.05 8.94 2.51
N TYR A 647 15.12 8.10 2.07
CA TYR A 647 15.20 6.66 2.24
C TYR A 647 16.49 6.06 1.66
N THR A 648 16.88 6.49 0.46
CA THR A 648 18.12 6.00 -0.16
C THR A 648 19.36 6.64 0.48
N PHE A 649 19.27 7.91 0.90
CA PHE A 649 20.40 8.63 1.50
C PHE A 649 20.78 8.13 2.89
N GLN A 650 19.86 7.49 3.61
CA GLN A 650 20.15 6.77 4.86
C GLN A 650 21.17 5.64 4.67
N VAL A 651 21.13 4.95 3.52
CA VAL A 651 21.97 3.78 3.23
C VAL A 651 23.16 4.14 2.34
N ILE A 652 22.93 4.97 1.31
CA ILE A 652 23.90 5.26 0.26
C ILE A 652 24.17 6.77 0.25
N PRO A 653 25.40 7.21 0.57
CA PRO A 653 25.72 8.63 0.55
C PRO A 653 25.67 9.17 -0.89
N PRO A 654 24.90 10.24 -1.15
CA PRO A 654 24.83 10.84 -2.49
C PRO A 654 26.12 11.55 -2.85
N THR A 655 26.38 11.67 -4.16
CA THR A 655 27.43 12.55 -4.67
C THR A 655 26.94 14.00 -4.72
N LYS A 656 27.87 14.96 -4.63
CA LYS A 656 27.55 16.40 -4.77
C LYS A 656 26.84 16.75 -6.08
N ALA A 657 27.10 15.99 -7.15
CA ALA A 657 26.45 16.17 -8.44
C ALA A 657 24.95 15.81 -8.38
N VAL A 658 24.61 14.72 -7.69
CA VAL A 658 23.23 14.27 -7.51
C VAL A 658 22.45 15.25 -6.62
N GLN A 659 23.05 15.72 -5.52
CA GLN A 659 22.44 16.74 -4.65
C GLN A 659 22.05 18.00 -5.45
N LYS A 660 23.02 18.58 -6.18
CA LYS A 660 22.77 19.76 -7.03
C LYS A 660 21.70 19.52 -8.09
N ALA A 661 21.63 18.30 -8.65
CA ALA A 661 20.60 17.95 -9.63
C ALA A 661 19.18 17.94 -9.00
N ILE A 662 19.05 17.42 -7.79
CA ILE A 662 17.78 17.41 -7.04
C ILE A 662 17.38 18.83 -6.64
N GLU A 663 18.29 19.62 -6.07
CA GLU A 663 18.05 21.01 -5.66
C GLU A 663 17.60 21.87 -6.85
N LYS A 664 18.21 21.66 -8.02
CA LYS A 664 17.80 22.33 -9.27
C LYS A 664 16.37 21.98 -9.69
N LEU A 665 15.95 20.72 -9.50
CA LEU A 665 14.57 20.31 -9.78
C LEU A 665 13.58 20.96 -8.81
N PHE A 666 13.90 21.00 -7.52
CA PHE A 666 13.04 21.63 -6.51
C PHE A 666 12.94 23.13 -6.72
N SER A 667 14.06 23.80 -6.98
CA SER A 667 14.10 25.22 -7.33
C SER A 667 13.26 25.53 -8.57
N LYS A 668 13.43 24.75 -9.64
CA LYS A 668 12.64 24.91 -10.88
C LYS A 668 11.14 24.76 -10.61
N PHE A 669 10.74 23.78 -9.79
CA PHE A 669 9.33 23.55 -9.46
C PHE A 669 8.73 24.64 -8.57
N LEU A 670 9.47 25.12 -7.56
CA LEU A 670 9.00 26.19 -6.67
C LEU A 670 8.75 27.49 -7.44
N TRP A 671 9.66 27.82 -8.36
CA TRP A 671 9.62 29.07 -9.12
C TRP A 671 8.83 28.98 -10.43
N SER A 672 8.43 27.79 -10.89
CA SER A 672 7.58 27.67 -12.08
C SER A 672 6.20 28.31 -11.82
N GLY A 673 5.65 29.00 -12.83
CA GLY A 673 4.41 29.75 -12.72
C GLY A 673 3.53 29.65 -13.97
N ASN A 674 2.35 30.27 -13.89
CA ASN A 674 1.25 30.20 -14.88
C ASN A 674 1.56 30.70 -16.30
N SER A 675 2.74 31.28 -16.55
CA SER A 675 3.09 31.91 -17.82
C SER A 675 4.24 31.19 -18.49
N ASN A 676 4.14 30.95 -19.80
CA ASN A 676 5.14 30.38 -20.74
C ASN A 676 6.50 31.13 -20.82
N LYS A 677 6.92 31.84 -19.77
CA LYS A 677 8.21 32.53 -19.70
C LYS A 677 9.15 31.77 -18.76
N ARG A 678 10.44 31.73 -19.12
CA ARG A 678 11.52 31.30 -18.22
C ARG A 678 11.35 32.01 -16.87
N CYS A 679 10.97 31.27 -15.84
CA CYS A 679 10.84 31.82 -14.50
C CYS A 679 12.24 32.05 -13.91
N LEU A 680 12.51 33.29 -13.52
CA LEU A 680 13.72 33.66 -12.78
C LEU A 680 13.64 33.08 -11.37
N SER A 681 14.72 32.48 -10.88
CA SER A 681 14.86 32.13 -9.45
C SER A 681 15.08 33.42 -8.68
N TRP A 682 14.20 33.74 -7.74
CA TRP A 682 14.23 35.02 -7.02
C TRP A 682 15.24 35.02 -5.85
N ALA A 683 15.63 33.83 -5.39
CA ALA A 683 16.63 33.61 -4.34
C ALA A 683 17.51 32.40 -4.68
N LYS A 684 18.68 32.29 -4.05
CA LYS A 684 19.52 31.08 -4.15
C LYS A 684 18.90 29.97 -3.32
N TRP A 685 19.13 28.72 -3.72
CA TRP A 685 18.58 27.56 -3.02
C TRP A 685 19.08 27.48 -1.56
N GLU A 686 20.36 27.77 -1.34
CA GLU A 686 20.99 27.83 -0.01
C GLU A 686 20.25 28.79 0.93
N ASP A 687 19.87 29.98 0.43
CA ASP A 687 19.13 30.98 1.21
C ASP A 687 17.71 30.50 1.57
N LEU A 688 17.09 29.69 0.71
CA LEU A 688 15.77 29.11 0.97
C LEU A 688 15.81 28.02 2.05
N CYS A 689 16.98 27.42 2.27
CA CYS A 689 17.14 26.32 3.22
C CYS A 689 17.26 26.76 4.69
N PHE A 690 17.43 28.06 4.95
CA PHE A 690 17.47 28.56 6.33
C PHE A 690 16.12 28.37 7.04
N PRO A 691 16.12 28.27 8.38
CA PRO A 691 14.90 28.32 9.19
C PRO A 691 14.06 29.57 8.90
N LEU A 692 12.76 29.49 9.17
CA LEU A 692 11.84 30.63 9.01
C LEU A 692 12.28 31.84 9.86
N ASP A 693 12.80 31.58 11.06
CA ASP A 693 13.28 32.61 11.99
C ASP A 693 14.54 33.35 11.48
N GLU A 694 15.28 32.72 10.57
CA GLU A 694 16.49 33.27 9.94
C GLU A 694 16.21 33.84 8.54
N GLY A 695 14.93 33.94 8.14
CA GLY A 695 14.51 34.52 6.86
C GLY A 695 14.50 33.54 5.67
N GLY A 696 14.72 32.25 5.90
CA GLY A 696 14.57 31.20 4.88
C GLY A 696 13.13 30.69 4.76
N LEU A 697 12.92 29.64 3.95
CA LEU A 697 11.60 29.01 3.75
C LEU A 697 11.45 27.70 4.56
N GLY A 698 12.42 27.37 5.42
CA GLY A 698 12.41 26.14 6.21
C GLY A 698 12.52 24.87 5.37
N ILE A 699 13.19 24.94 4.21
CA ILE A 699 13.49 23.76 3.38
C ILE A 699 14.75 23.10 3.92
N TRP A 700 14.73 21.80 4.20
CA TRP A 700 15.93 21.14 4.67
C TRP A 700 17.02 21.05 3.59
N SER A 701 18.26 21.38 3.95
CA SER A 701 19.42 21.21 3.08
C SER A 701 19.78 19.73 2.91
N LEU A 702 20.01 19.30 1.66
CA LEU A 702 20.42 17.92 1.36
C LEU A 702 21.85 17.62 1.84
N SER A 703 22.71 18.64 1.97
CA SER A 703 24.05 18.48 2.55
C SER A 703 23.98 18.10 4.02
N ASP A 704 23.10 18.79 4.75
CA ASP A 704 22.99 18.64 6.20
C ASP A 704 22.30 17.31 6.52
N MET A 705 21.28 16.95 5.74
CA MET A 705 20.65 15.64 5.79
C MET A 705 21.64 14.50 5.54
N GLN A 706 22.56 14.63 4.59
CA GLN A 706 23.57 13.61 4.33
C GLN A 706 24.46 13.37 5.56
N ILE A 707 24.74 14.41 6.34
CA ILE A 707 25.57 14.30 7.55
C ILE A 707 24.75 13.73 8.71
N CYS A 708 23.51 14.21 8.90
CA CYS A 708 22.68 13.85 10.04
C CYS A 708 22.06 12.44 9.95
N LEU A 709 21.64 11.99 8.77
CA LEU A 709 20.91 10.73 8.61
C LEU A 709 21.74 9.49 8.99
N PRO A 710 23.02 9.35 8.59
CA PRO A 710 23.84 8.22 9.02
C PRO A 710 24.18 8.27 10.52
N LEU A 711 24.25 9.47 11.13
CA LEU A 711 24.54 9.63 12.54
C LEU A 711 23.41 9.11 13.45
N GLN A 712 22.14 9.16 13.00
CA GLN A 712 21.04 8.52 13.72
C GLN A 712 21.21 7.00 13.83
N VAL A 713 21.73 6.35 12.78
CA VAL A 713 21.97 4.90 12.76
C VAL A 713 23.09 4.50 13.73
N MET A 714 24.06 5.38 14.00
CA MET A 714 25.19 5.09 14.91
C MET A 714 24.88 5.37 16.39
N VAL A 715 23.82 6.13 16.71
CA VAL A 715 23.47 6.50 18.09
C VAL A 715 22.53 5.49 18.74
N GLU A 716 21.94 4.56 17.97
CA GLU A 716 21.08 3.49 18.48
C GLU A 716 21.79 2.13 18.67
N VAL A 717 23.13 2.09 18.56
CA VAL A 717 23.96 0.88 18.80
C VAL A 717 24.51 0.84 20.23
#